data_AF-A0A961CXG9-F1
#
_entry.id   AF-A0A961CXG9-F1
#
_cell.length_a   1.000
_cell.length_b   1.000
_cell.length_c   1.000
_cell.angle_alpha   90.00
_cell.angle_beta   90.00
_cell.angle_gamma   90.00
#
_symmetry.space_group_name_H-M   'P 1'
#
loop_
_entity.id
_entity.type
_entity.pdbx_description
1 polymer ?
#
loop_
_entity_poly.entity_id
_entity_poly.type
_entity_poly.pdbx_seq_one_letter_code
_entity_poly.pdbx_strand_id
1 'polypeptide(L)'
;MDEALYQASVTDYLQFATQNLQPGNIINVVAHLIRAERDPGFSWDPSPVDVNAFSALFTKFDNWKDTVDFDLMYLHWMRRLGQGILDPSLLAAVEQRMVEFRYRWDDPLPADRLDHKWFWSENHRVIMAVDEYLSGLALPDRVFTVTGLTGEQHAQRARPTILEWIQERARFGFSEWHSNVYMLKNITPLVTLVELSDDDELIRLGTAAIDLCLADLALNLQRGAYGATRGRTYKKDKMSALDEDTFGTAKLLFGDTDQGWTSTSDTGATYLCGAQRYRVPEVLRQIAVSDRVSTTKERHGVPLDPHEAMSFDPQPAYGIAYDDDANLPFWWSQGALTAWQLVPTTLSAAEKYRLWETDLFAEYDAIREVASAGPAVAQLAARELASMAAFGLLSEANTYTWRSPEVMLSSVVEHRAGDARDQVHAWQATIDHEALVFTTHPQRPTPQSLDWGEDSGYWTGTASMPSSVQQDNVAFHVYAPAYEPPTDPLLGPTFAYERETHAYFPQDHFDEVVQQGGWTIGRKGDAYIALWSYRPTQWRIHDPSVVATNGMVQPFDLVAPGGADNVWVVEVGRRADHGDFADFVAAITAAEVEVTRPVYNEQRVRYVSPSHGEMSYSRSQGLVIEGSAVPVGDHPRLESPWGEVCHLGEFMALNEGGHSLTIDFQKGVREVT
;
A
#
# COMPACT_ATOMS: atom_id res chain seq x y z
N MET A 1 -14.48 -20.29 -4.32
CA MET A 1 -14.91 -20.17 -2.92
C MET A 1 -16.13 -21.05 -2.69
N ASP A 2 -16.31 -21.61 -1.49
CA ASP A 2 -17.60 -22.17 -1.07
C ASP A 2 -18.71 -21.10 -1.21
N GLU A 3 -19.68 -21.36 -2.08
CA GLU A 3 -20.72 -20.39 -2.41
C GLU A 3 -21.65 -20.12 -1.21
N ALA A 4 -21.91 -21.10 -0.34
CA ALA A 4 -22.75 -20.88 0.83
C ALA A 4 -22.05 -19.95 1.84
N LEU A 5 -20.74 -20.13 2.04
CA LEU A 5 -19.94 -19.26 2.90
C LEU A 5 -19.88 -17.84 2.36
N TYR A 6 -19.62 -17.69 1.06
CA TYR A 6 -19.62 -16.37 0.40
C TYR A 6 -20.98 -15.66 0.52
N GLN A 7 -22.09 -16.37 0.25
CA GLN A 7 -23.43 -15.79 0.35
C GLN A 7 -23.81 -15.42 1.80
N ALA A 8 -23.32 -16.16 2.78
CA ALA A 8 -23.47 -15.80 4.19
C ALA A 8 -22.73 -14.48 4.50
N SER A 9 -21.47 -14.34 4.09
CA SER A 9 -20.69 -13.10 4.27
C SER A 9 -21.32 -11.90 3.54
N VAL A 10 -21.83 -12.11 2.33
CA VAL A 10 -22.56 -11.07 1.57
C VAL A 10 -23.82 -10.63 2.32
N THR A 11 -24.59 -11.58 2.84
CA THR A 11 -25.81 -11.26 3.60
C THR A 11 -25.48 -10.48 4.86
N ASP A 12 -24.45 -10.91 5.61
CA ASP A 12 -24.00 -10.27 6.84
C ASP A 12 -23.52 -8.84 6.58
N TYR A 13 -22.66 -8.62 5.58
CA TYR A 13 -22.19 -7.28 5.22
C TYR A 13 -23.33 -6.37 4.77
N LEU A 14 -24.20 -6.83 3.85
CA LEU A 14 -25.29 -5.99 3.35
C LEU A 14 -26.27 -5.62 4.48
N GLN A 15 -26.54 -6.53 5.43
CA GLN A 15 -27.33 -6.20 6.61
C GLN A 15 -26.70 -5.12 7.46
N PHE A 16 -25.38 -5.16 7.66
CA PHE A 16 -24.62 -4.14 8.37
C PHE A 16 -24.60 -2.80 7.62
N ALA A 17 -24.22 -2.81 6.34
CA ALA A 17 -24.03 -1.61 5.53
C ALA A 17 -25.32 -0.83 5.27
N THR A 18 -26.49 -1.50 5.31
CA THR A 18 -27.80 -0.91 5.00
C THR A 18 -28.69 -0.69 6.22
N GLN A 19 -28.10 -0.63 7.42
CA GLN A 19 -28.84 -0.28 8.65
C GLN A 19 -29.42 1.14 8.60
N ASN A 20 -28.66 2.08 8.01
CA ASN A 20 -29.06 3.47 7.85
C ASN A 20 -28.63 3.96 6.46
N LEU A 21 -29.55 4.62 5.77
CA LEU A 21 -29.24 5.31 4.51
C LEU A 21 -28.43 6.58 4.80
N GLN A 22 -27.32 6.73 4.09
CA GLN A 22 -26.53 7.96 4.02
C GLN A 22 -26.68 8.54 2.60
N PRO A 23 -27.63 9.46 2.35
CA PRO A 23 -28.03 9.79 0.98
C PRO A 23 -26.95 10.43 0.12
N GLY A 24 -25.96 11.10 0.72
CA GLY A 24 -24.83 11.71 0.00
C GLY A 24 -23.59 10.81 -0.12
N ASN A 25 -23.65 9.56 0.33
CA ASN A 25 -22.53 8.62 0.29
C ASN A 25 -22.77 7.58 -0.82
N ILE A 26 -21.99 7.65 -1.89
CA ILE A 26 -22.15 6.80 -3.08
C ILE A 26 -22.15 5.31 -2.72
N ILE A 27 -21.20 4.88 -1.88
CA ILE A 27 -21.00 3.46 -1.56
C ILE A 27 -22.17 2.93 -0.74
N ASN A 28 -22.62 3.71 0.24
CA ASN A 28 -23.77 3.35 1.05
C ASN A 28 -25.05 3.25 0.20
N VAL A 29 -25.26 4.19 -0.73
CA VAL A 29 -26.38 4.13 -1.70
C VAL A 29 -26.28 2.88 -2.57
N VAL A 30 -25.09 2.55 -3.08
CA VAL A 30 -24.86 1.33 -3.86
C VAL A 30 -25.14 0.07 -3.03
N ALA A 31 -24.75 0.02 -1.76
CA ALA A 31 -25.07 -1.11 -0.88
C ALA A 31 -26.60 -1.31 -0.72
N HIS A 32 -27.38 -0.23 -0.62
CA HIS A 32 -28.84 -0.30 -0.58
C HIS A 32 -29.44 -0.80 -1.89
N LEU A 33 -28.90 -0.34 -3.03
CA LEU A 33 -29.31 -0.81 -4.37
C LEU A 33 -29.02 -2.32 -4.54
N ILE A 34 -27.81 -2.75 -4.20
CA ILE A 34 -27.41 -4.17 -4.25
C ILE A 34 -28.29 -5.02 -3.35
N ARG A 35 -28.55 -4.59 -2.10
CA ARG A 35 -29.40 -5.34 -1.19
C ARG A 35 -30.83 -5.44 -1.71
N ALA A 36 -31.39 -4.37 -2.27
CA ALA A 36 -32.75 -4.39 -2.81
C ALA A 36 -32.90 -5.34 -4.02
N GLU A 37 -31.84 -5.54 -4.80
CA GLU A 37 -31.83 -6.54 -5.90
C GLU A 37 -31.76 -7.98 -5.36
N ARG A 38 -31.01 -8.20 -4.27
CA ARG A 38 -30.72 -9.55 -3.74
C ARG A 38 -31.70 -10.06 -2.69
N ASP A 39 -32.30 -9.18 -1.90
CA ASP A 39 -33.20 -9.48 -0.80
C ASP A 39 -34.60 -8.93 -1.11
N PRO A 40 -35.53 -9.76 -1.65
CA PRO A 40 -36.90 -9.32 -1.95
C PRO A 40 -37.69 -8.82 -0.74
N GLY A 41 -37.24 -9.13 0.48
CA GLY A 41 -37.84 -8.64 1.74
C GLY A 41 -37.30 -7.28 2.17
N PHE A 42 -36.22 -6.80 1.57
CA PHE A 42 -35.64 -5.49 1.87
C PHE A 42 -36.34 -4.40 1.08
N SER A 43 -36.70 -3.31 1.77
CA SER A 43 -37.21 -2.10 1.16
C SER A 43 -36.57 -0.90 1.82
N TRP A 44 -36.35 0.15 1.03
CA TRP A 44 -35.76 1.39 1.47
C TRP A 44 -36.37 2.55 0.67
N ASP A 45 -36.25 3.77 1.19
CA ASP A 45 -36.73 4.98 0.52
C ASP A 45 -35.57 5.66 -0.23
N PRO A 46 -35.54 5.62 -1.58
CA PRO A 46 -34.50 6.28 -2.36
C PRO A 46 -34.72 7.78 -2.53
N SER A 47 -35.88 8.34 -2.13
CA SER A 47 -36.20 9.75 -2.37
C SER A 47 -35.24 10.78 -1.76
N PRO A 48 -34.53 10.50 -0.64
CA PRO A 48 -33.51 11.41 -0.12
C PRO A 48 -32.21 11.44 -0.96
N VAL A 49 -32.02 10.47 -1.86
CA VAL A 49 -30.85 10.36 -2.74
C VAL A 49 -31.10 11.25 -3.97
N ASP A 50 -30.87 12.55 -3.80
CA ASP A 50 -31.14 13.59 -4.80
C ASP A 50 -29.88 14.39 -5.16
N VAL A 51 -30.01 15.33 -6.09
CA VAL A 51 -28.91 16.24 -6.51
C VAL A 51 -28.36 17.06 -5.34
N ASN A 52 -29.19 17.41 -4.35
CA ASN A 52 -28.76 18.24 -3.23
C ASN A 52 -27.86 17.44 -2.27
N ALA A 53 -28.20 16.19 -2.01
CA ALA A 53 -27.37 15.27 -1.21
C ALA A 53 -25.96 15.09 -1.80
N PHE A 54 -25.82 15.23 -3.12
CA PHE A 54 -24.55 15.10 -3.85
C PHE A 54 -23.84 16.44 -4.13
N SER A 55 -24.39 17.57 -3.69
CA SER A 55 -23.87 18.90 -4.02
C SER A 55 -22.40 19.12 -3.63
N ALA A 56 -21.97 18.59 -2.48
CA ALA A 56 -20.57 18.67 -2.04
C ALA A 56 -19.65 17.86 -2.95
N LEU A 57 -20.06 16.65 -3.33
CA LEU A 57 -19.31 15.83 -4.28
C LEU A 57 -19.22 16.50 -5.64
N PHE A 58 -20.34 17.00 -6.16
CA PHE A 58 -20.38 17.71 -7.43
C PHE A 58 -19.50 18.96 -7.40
N THR A 59 -19.44 19.68 -6.29
CA THR A 59 -18.49 20.78 -6.13
C THR A 59 -17.03 20.31 -6.23
N LYS A 60 -16.69 19.12 -5.70
CA LYS A 60 -15.36 18.51 -5.84
C LYS A 60 -15.02 18.24 -7.32
N PHE A 61 -15.94 17.63 -8.07
CA PHE A 61 -15.83 17.39 -9.52
C PHE A 61 -15.70 18.69 -10.32
N ASP A 62 -16.58 19.65 -10.03
CA ASP A 62 -16.68 20.94 -10.72
C ASP A 62 -15.46 21.84 -10.43
N ASN A 63 -14.60 21.48 -9.47
CA ASN A 63 -13.31 22.11 -9.20
C ASN A 63 -12.08 21.24 -9.54
N TRP A 64 -12.25 20.02 -10.10
CA TRP A 64 -11.17 19.07 -10.38
C TRP A 64 -10.20 18.91 -9.20
N LYS A 65 -10.78 18.76 -8.01
CA LYS A 65 -10.01 18.49 -6.80
C LYS A 65 -9.49 17.06 -6.81
N ASP A 66 -8.34 16.85 -6.19
CA ASP A 66 -7.72 15.54 -6.18
C ASP A 66 -8.64 14.44 -5.58
N THR A 67 -8.45 13.22 -6.07
CA THR A 67 -9.21 11.98 -5.79
C THR A 67 -10.65 11.93 -6.31
N VAL A 68 -11.09 12.84 -7.19
CA VAL A 68 -12.44 12.75 -7.83
C VAL A 68 -12.57 11.59 -8.81
N ASP A 69 -11.47 11.01 -9.27
CA ASP A 69 -11.44 9.76 -10.02
C ASP A 69 -11.91 8.58 -9.17
N PHE A 70 -11.53 8.53 -7.89
CA PHE A 70 -12.07 7.51 -6.98
C PHE A 70 -13.59 7.61 -6.90
N ASP A 71 -14.11 8.84 -6.79
CA ASP A 71 -15.55 9.07 -6.75
C ASP A 71 -16.23 8.71 -8.08
N LEU A 72 -15.58 8.97 -9.23
CA LEU A 72 -16.12 8.67 -10.55
C LEU A 72 -16.27 7.16 -10.76
N MET A 73 -15.25 6.39 -10.36
CA MET A 73 -15.31 4.94 -10.30
C MET A 73 -16.54 4.45 -9.53
N TYR A 74 -16.87 5.09 -8.42
CA TYR A 74 -18.02 4.71 -7.60
C TYR A 74 -19.36 5.09 -8.25
N LEU A 75 -19.41 6.24 -8.93
CA LEU A 75 -20.59 6.70 -9.66
C LEU A 75 -20.98 5.76 -10.81
N HIS A 76 -20.05 4.97 -11.38
CA HIS A 76 -20.38 3.96 -12.38
C HIS A 76 -21.36 2.91 -11.85
N TRP A 77 -21.12 2.38 -10.65
CA TRP A 77 -22.03 1.43 -9.99
C TRP A 77 -23.38 2.07 -9.66
N MET A 78 -23.36 3.24 -9.02
CA MET A 78 -24.59 3.95 -8.65
C MET A 78 -25.44 4.26 -9.88
N ARG A 79 -24.83 4.72 -10.97
CA ARG A 79 -25.53 4.97 -12.23
C ARG A 79 -26.15 3.68 -12.76
N ARG A 80 -25.39 2.59 -12.84
CA ARG A 80 -25.85 1.31 -13.43
C ARG A 80 -27.02 0.70 -12.66
N LEU A 81 -26.93 0.68 -11.33
CA LEU A 81 -27.94 0.06 -10.46
C LEU A 81 -29.10 1.01 -10.16
N GLY A 82 -28.86 2.32 -10.16
CA GLY A 82 -29.86 3.34 -9.86
C GLY A 82 -30.83 3.64 -11.00
N GLN A 83 -30.61 3.10 -12.20
CA GLN A 83 -31.51 3.29 -13.35
C GLN A 83 -32.94 2.83 -13.03
N GLY A 84 -33.90 3.75 -13.15
CA GLY A 84 -35.31 3.48 -12.84
C GLY A 84 -35.65 3.47 -11.34
N ILE A 85 -34.68 3.70 -10.46
CA ILE A 85 -34.84 3.72 -9.00
C ILE A 85 -34.54 5.12 -8.44
N LEU A 86 -33.38 5.69 -8.79
CA LEU A 86 -32.94 7.01 -8.31
C LEU A 86 -33.56 8.15 -9.14
N ASP A 87 -33.50 9.37 -8.60
CA ASP A 87 -33.97 10.58 -9.28
C ASP A 87 -33.29 10.73 -10.65
N PRO A 88 -34.05 10.82 -11.77
CA PRO A 88 -33.49 11.00 -13.10
C PRO A 88 -32.60 12.25 -13.24
N SER A 89 -32.88 13.31 -12.49
CA SER A 89 -32.06 14.52 -12.48
C SER A 89 -30.70 14.31 -11.82
N LEU A 90 -30.61 13.44 -10.81
CA LEU A 90 -29.34 13.02 -10.21
C LEU A 90 -28.51 12.21 -11.22
N LEU A 91 -29.12 11.24 -11.88
CA LEU A 91 -28.42 10.43 -12.90
C LEU A 91 -27.92 11.31 -14.06
N ALA A 92 -28.72 12.27 -14.51
CA ALA A 92 -28.30 13.23 -15.53
C ALA A 92 -27.15 14.12 -15.06
N ALA A 93 -27.14 14.53 -13.79
CA ALA A 93 -26.06 15.32 -13.19
C ALA A 93 -24.74 14.52 -13.10
N VAL A 94 -24.81 13.22 -12.84
CA VAL A 94 -23.67 12.30 -12.87
C VAL A 94 -23.12 12.13 -14.29
N GLU A 95 -24.00 11.86 -15.26
CA GLU A 95 -23.61 11.70 -16.68
C GLU A 95 -22.98 12.98 -17.25
N GLN A 96 -23.46 14.16 -16.84
CA GLN A 96 -22.85 15.42 -17.26
C GLN A 96 -21.40 15.53 -16.76
N ARG A 97 -21.12 15.08 -15.53
CA ARG A 97 -19.76 15.11 -14.97
C ARG A 97 -18.85 14.06 -15.58
N MET A 98 -19.37 12.91 -16.00
CA MET A 98 -18.63 11.97 -16.86
C MET A 98 -18.18 12.64 -18.17
N VAL A 99 -19.08 13.40 -18.82
CA VAL A 99 -18.81 14.10 -20.09
C VAL A 99 -17.82 15.26 -19.96
N GLU A 100 -17.84 15.96 -18.81
CA GLU A 100 -17.00 17.12 -18.52
C GLU A 100 -15.67 16.77 -17.84
N PHE A 101 -15.44 15.50 -17.52
CA PHE A 101 -14.25 15.06 -16.83
C PHE A 101 -13.01 15.10 -17.73
N ARG A 102 -11.87 15.47 -17.15
CA ARG A 102 -10.55 15.40 -17.78
C ARG A 102 -9.86 14.12 -17.33
N TYR A 103 -9.84 13.12 -18.20
CA TYR A 103 -9.39 11.74 -17.88
C TYR A 103 -7.87 11.57 -17.96
N ARG A 104 -7.19 12.38 -18.77
CA ARG A 104 -5.73 12.29 -18.92
C ARG A 104 -5.04 13.60 -18.61
N TRP A 105 -3.85 13.49 -18.05
CA TRP A 105 -3.00 14.62 -17.71
C TRP A 105 -2.51 15.41 -18.94
N ASP A 106 -2.58 14.82 -20.14
CA ASP A 106 -2.22 15.42 -21.42
C ASP A 106 -3.44 15.75 -22.31
N ASP A 107 -4.67 15.51 -21.83
CA ASP A 107 -5.88 16.02 -22.46
C ASP A 107 -5.87 17.56 -22.45
N PRO A 108 -6.59 18.23 -23.38
CA PRO A 108 -6.66 19.69 -23.42
C PRO A 108 -7.00 20.28 -22.06
N LEU A 109 -6.22 21.28 -21.62
CA LEU A 109 -6.47 22.01 -20.38
C LEU A 109 -7.17 23.35 -20.71
N PRO A 110 -8.43 23.56 -20.27
CA PRO A 110 -9.12 24.84 -20.45
C PRO A 110 -8.33 26.00 -19.83
N ALA A 111 -8.30 27.16 -20.51
CA ALA A 111 -7.48 28.29 -20.09
C ALA A 111 -7.91 28.92 -18.75
N ASP A 112 -9.18 28.78 -18.40
CA ASP A 112 -9.82 29.34 -17.20
C ASP A 112 -9.80 28.38 -16.00
N ARG A 113 -9.16 27.21 -16.13
CA ARG A 113 -9.17 26.17 -15.10
C ARG A 113 -7.80 25.52 -14.92
N LEU A 114 -7.49 25.15 -13.68
CA LEU A 114 -6.37 24.31 -13.31
C LEU A 114 -6.89 22.93 -12.89
N ASP A 115 -6.15 21.89 -13.23
CA ASP A 115 -6.47 20.52 -12.88
C ASP A 115 -5.58 20.08 -11.72
N HIS A 116 -6.16 19.99 -10.52
CA HIS A 116 -5.44 19.63 -9.31
C HIS A 116 -5.43 18.11 -9.06
N LYS A 117 -5.95 17.30 -9.99
CA LYS A 117 -5.98 15.85 -9.85
C LYS A 117 -4.60 15.22 -9.96
N TRP A 118 -4.39 14.17 -9.18
CA TRP A 118 -3.26 13.28 -9.30
C TRP A 118 -3.51 12.24 -10.41
N PHE A 119 -2.58 12.12 -11.36
CA PHE A 119 -2.69 11.16 -12.47
C PHE A 119 -1.62 10.06 -12.41
N TRP A 120 -0.65 10.18 -11.51
CA TRP A 120 0.65 9.57 -11.72
C TRP A 120 0.92 8.33 -10.89
N SER A 121 0.18 8.03 -9.82
CA SER A 121 0.42 6.79 -9.03
C SER A 121 -0.04 5.54 -9.79
N GLU A 122 0.39 4.36 -9.31
CA GLU A 122 -0.04 3.08 -9.88
C GLU A 122 -1.56 2.95 -9.93
N ASN A 123 -2.24 3.24 -8.82
CA ASN A 123 -3.69 3.12 -8.71
C ASN A 123 -4.44 4.17 -9.56
N HIS A 124 -3.98 5.42 -9.59
CA HIS A 124 -4.60 6.46 -10.41
C HIS A 124 -4.55 6.13 -11.91
N ARG A 125 -3.49 5.48 -12.41
CA ARG A 125 -3.40 5.07 -13.82
C ARG A 125 -4.53 4.12 -14.23
N VAL A 126 -4.79 3.08 -13.43
CA VAL A 126 -5.84 2.12 -13.76
C VAL A 126 -7.24 2.69 -13.50
N ILE A 127 -7.43 3.49 -12.45
CA ILE A 127 -8.71 4.11 -12.13
C ILE A 127 -9.13 5.07 -13.25
N MET A 128 -8.27 6.01 -13.64
CA MET A 128 -8.56 6.96 -14.72
C MET A 128 -8.86 6.25 -16.05
N ALA A 129 -8.12 5.17 -16.37
CA ALA A 129 -8.34 4.41 -17.59
C ALA A 129 -9.67 3.63 -17.56
N VAL A 130 -10.02 3.01 -16.42
CA VAL A 130 -11.31 2.33 -16.24
C VAL A 130 -12.47 3.32 -16.28
N ASP A 131 -12.35 4.47 -15.62
CA ASP A 131 -13.36 5.52 -15.62
C ASP A 131 -13.59 6.09 -17.03
N GLU A 132 -12.51 6.33 -17.78
CA GLU A 132 -12.58 6.77 -19.17
C GLU A 132 -13.31 5.73 -20.02
N TYR A 133 -12.94 4.46 -19.86
CA TYR A 133 -13.52 3.34 -20.59
C TYR A 133 -15.02 3.19 -20.32
N LEU A 134 -15.40 3.12 -19.05
CA LEU A 134 -16.79 2.90 -18.64
C LEU A 134 -17.67 4.13 -18.87
N SER A 135 -17.13 5.35 -18.76
CA SER A 135 -17.85 6.57 -19.14
C SER A 135 -18.13 6.59 -20.64
N GLY A 136 -17.14 6.17 -21.44
CA GLY A 136 -17.28 6.01 -22.88
C GLY A 136 -18.36 5.01 -23.28
N LEU A 137 -18.37 3.82 -22.65
CA LEU A 137 -19.41 2.80 -22.86
C LEU A 137 -20.79 3.24 -22.39
N ALA A 138 -20.86 3.99 -21.29
CA ALA A 138 -22.12 4.47 -20.73
C ALA A 138 -22.83 5.49 -21.64
N LEU A 139 -22.06 6.25 -22.43
CA LEU A 139 -22.50 7.41 -23.20
C LEU A 139 -21.86 7.44 -24.61
N PRO A 140 -22.02 6.39 -25.44
CA PRO A 140 -21.19 6.16 -26.63
C PRO A 140 -21.30 7.27 -27.69
N ASP A 141 -22.50 7.84 -27.85
CA ASP A 141 -22.78 8.88 -28.85
C ASP A 141 -22.54 10.31 -28.33
N ARG A 142 -22.31 10.48 -27.01
CA ARG A 142 -22.08 11.82 -26.43
C ARG A 142 -20.67 12.30 -26.78
N VAL A 143 -20.56 13.58 -27.09
CA VAL A 143 -19.26 14.25 -27.27
C VAL A 143 -18.79 14.77 -25.91
N PHE A 144 -17.61 14.34 -25.49
CA PHE A 144 -16.96 14.72 -24.24
C PHE A 144 -16.32 16.10 -24.41
N THR A 145 -16.59 17.01 -23.49
CA THR A 145 -16.36 18.44 -23.72
C THR A 145 -14.89 18.82 -23.69
N VAL A 146 -14.06 18.08 -22.93
CA VAL A 146 -12.62 18.35 -22.78
C VAL A 146 -11.87 17.99 -24.05
N THR A 147 -12.16 16.83 -24.65
CA THR A 147 -11.40 16.26 -25.76
C THR A 147 -12.05 16.48 -27.13
N GLY A 148 -13.38 16.67 -27.16
CA GLY A 148 -14.18 16.65 -28.39
C GLY A 148 -14.39 15.25 -28.98
N LEU A 149 -13.94 14.19 -28.30
CA LEU A 149 -14.15 12.80 -28.72
C LEU A 149 -15.56 12.31 -28.35
N THR A 150 -16.07 11.33 -29.08
CA THR A 150 -17.28 10.61 -28.65
C THR A 150 -16.97 9.65 -27.49
N GLY A 151 -17.99 9.23 -26.74
CA GLY A 151 -17.84 8.20 -25.72
C GLY A 151 -17.26 6.89 -26.27
N GLU A 152 -17.69 6.47 -27.47
CA GLU A 152 -17.11 5.29 -28.13
C GLU A 152 -15.61 5.46 -28.40
N GLN A 153 -15.17 6.64 -28.84
CA GLN A 153 -13.75 6.94 -29.06
C GLN A 153 -12.96 6.95 -27.75
N HIS A 154 -13.55 7.47 -26.66
CA HIS A 154 -12.94 7.38 -25.32
C HIS A 154 -12.75 5.94 -24.86
N ALA A 155 -13.77 5.08 -25.02
CA ALA A 155 -13.66 3.66 -24.70
C ALA A 155 -12.55 2.96 -25.51
N GLN A 156 -12.46 3.24 -26.81
CA GLN A 156 -11.39 2.72 -27.67
C GLN A 156 -10.00 3.23 -27.25
N ARG A 157 -9.91 4.50 -26.83
CA ARG A 157 -8.67 5.16 -26.40
C ARG A 157 -8.14 4.62 -25.07
N ALA A 158 -9.03 4.29 -24.14
CA ALA A 158 -8.68 3.83 -22.79
C ALA A 158 -8.30 2.35 -22.73
N ARG A 159 -8.92 1.51 -23.57
CA ARG A 159 -8.73 0.05 -23.57
C ARG A 159 -7.26 -0.40 -23.57
N PRO A 160 -6.34 0.12 -24.42
CA PRO A 160 -4.94 -0.33 -24.43
C PRO A 160 -4.22 -0.04 -23.12
N THR A 161 -4.51 1.09 -22.47
CA THR A 161 -3.89 1.48 -21.20
C THR A 161 -4.27 0.53 -20.06
N ILE A 162 -5.52 0.05 -20.04
CA ILE A 162 -5.97 -0.95 -19.05
C ILE A 162 -5.19 -2.26 -19.23
N LEU A 163 -5.08 -2.74 -20.47
CA LEU A 163 -4.35 -3.97 -20.79
C LEU A 163 -2.86 -3.86 -20.46
N GLU A 164 -2.25 -2.72 -20.81
CA GLU A 164 -0.86 -2.41 -20.50
C GLU A 164 -0.62 -2.44 -18.99
N TRP A 165 -1.46 -1.76 -18.21
CA TRP A 165 -1.35 -1.76 -16.75
C TRP A 165 -1.45 -3.18 -16.17
N ILE A 166 -2.39 -4.01 -16.65
CA ILE A 166 -2.52 -5.41 -16.21
C ILE A 166 -1.25 -6.20 -16.53
N GLN A 167 -0.69 -6.06 -17.74
CA GLN A 167 0.55 -6.75 -18.11
C GLN A 167 1.74 -6.26 -17.28
N GLU A 168 1.83 -4.96 -17.00
CA GLU A 168 2.88 -4.45 -16.11
C GLU A 168 2.80 -5.08 -14.72
N ARG A 169 1.59 -5.18 -14.12
CA ARG A 169 1.43 -5.79 -12.79
C ARG A 169 1.71 -7.29 -12.81
N ALA A 170 1.30 -7.99 -13.88
CA ALA A 170 1.64 -9.40 -14.08
C ALA A 170 3.15 -9.63 -14.13
N ARG A 171 3.88 -8.76 -14.82
CA ARG A 171 5.32 -8.90 -15.04
C ARG A 171 6.18 -8.43 -13.86
N PHE A 172 5.79 -7.32 -13.21
CA PHE A 172 6.62 -6.63 -12.21
C PHE A 172 6.03 -6.68 -10.78
N GLY A 173 4.85 -7.24 -10.59
CA GLY A 173 4.10 -7.05 -9.34
C GLY A 173 3.66 -5.60 -9.16
N PHE A 174 3.29 -5.22 -7.94
CA PHE A 174 2.82 -3.87 -7.62
C PHE A 174 3.95 -2.96 -7.12
N SER A 175 4.04 -1.75 -7.67
CA SER A 175 5.01 -0.72 -7.32
C SER A 175 4.75 -0.16 -5.92
N GLU A 176 3.48 0.01 -5.56
CA GLU A 176 3.03 0.36 -4.20
C GLU A 176 2.84 -0.92 -3.37
N TRP A 177 3.85 -1.81 -3.39
CA TRP A 177 3.77 -3.19 -2.90
C TRP A 177 3.05 -3.30 -1.56
N HIS A 178 2.14 -4.28 -1.47
CA HIS A 178 1.30 -4.59 -0.30
C HIS A 178 0.70 -3.38 0.43
N SER A 179 0.49 -2.23 -0.25
CA SER A 179 -0.16 -1.09 0.39
C SER A 179 -1.56 -1.49 0.83
N ASN A 180 -1.80 -1.52 2.13
CA ASN A 180 -3.12 -1.83 2.70
C ASN A 180 -4.16 -0.72 2.49
N VAL A 181 -3.75 0.39 1.88
CA VAL A 181 -4.61 1.47 1.39
C VAL A 181 -4.84 1.32 -0.11
N TYR A 182 -3.76 1.29 -0.89
CA TYR A 182 -3.85 1.34 -2.35
C TYR A 182 -4.15 -0.02 -2.99
N MET A 183 -3.96 -1.14 -2.30
CA MET A 183 -4.41 -2.44 -2.79
C MET A 183 -5.93 -2.45 -3.00
N LEU A 184 -6.70 -1.80 -2.12
CA LEU A 184 -8.14 -1.62 -2.36
C LEU A 184 -8.40 -0.77 -3.61
N LYS A 185 -7.57 0.25 -3.85
CA LYS A 185 -7.62 1.11 -5.04
C LYS A 185 -7.14 0.41 -6.33
N ASN A 186 -6.55 -0.78 -6.23
CA ASN A 186 -6.29 -1.67 -7.36
C ASN A 186 -7.43 -2.69 -7.56
N ILE A 187 -7.95 -3.29 -6.48
CA ILE A 187 -9.05 -4.27 -6.53
C ILE A 187 -10.34 -3.62 -7.04
N THR A 188 -10.70 -2.46 -6.51
CA THR A 188 -11.98 -1.80 -6.81
C THR A 188 -12.18 -1.47 -8.29
N PRO A 189 -11.22 -0.84 -9.01
CA PRO A 189 -11.40 -0.55 -10.44
C PRO A 189 -11.43 -1.83 -11.28
N LEU A 190 -10.69 -2.87 -10.91
CA LEU A 190 -10.72 -4.16 -11.62
C LEU A 190 -12.06 -4.88 -11.44
N VAL A 191 -12.62 -4.92 -10.23
CA VAL A 191 -13.98 -5.47 -10.00
C VAL A 191 -15.01 -4.67 -10.80
N THR A 192 -14.92 -3.34 -10.77
CA THR A 192 -15.81 -2.45 -11.52
C THR A 192 -15.72 -2.70 -13.03
N LEU A 193 -14.50 -2.84 -13.56
CA LEU A 193 -14.25 -3.19 -14.95
C LEU A 193 -14.86 -4.55 -15.33
N VAL A 194 -14.59 -5.59 -14.54
CA VAL A 194 -15.06 -6.95 -14.81
C VAL A 194 -16.58 -7.05 -14.81
N GLU A 195 -17.26 -6.34 -13.91
CA GLU A 195 -18.72 -6.39 -13.77
C GLU A 195 -19.45 -5.48 -14.76
N LEU A 196 -18.85 -4.37 -15.19
CA LEU A 196 -19.52 -3.35 -16.01
C LEU A 196 -19.06 -3.28 -17.49
N SER A 197 -17.98 -3.98 -17.86
CA SER A 197 -17.52 -4.11 -19.25
C SER A 197 -18.28 -5.18 -20.03
N ASP A 198 -18.29 -5.12 -21.36
CA ASP A 198 -18.74 -6.23 -22.23
C ASP A 198 -17.59 -6.78 -23.10
N ASP A 199 -16.34 -6.41 -22.80
CA ASP A 199 -15.15 -6.87 -23.51
C ASP A 199 -14.58 -8.14 -22.86
N ASP A 200 -14.73 -9.28 -23.55
CA ASP A 200 -14.31 -10.61 -23.07
C ASP A 200 -12.83 -10.69 -22.69
N GLU A 201 -11.94 -9.93 -23.35
CA GLU A 201 -10.51 -9.93 -23.03
C GLU A 201 -10.23 -9.13 -21.76
N LEU A 202 -10.83 -7.94 -21.62
CA LEU A 202 -10.73 -7.14 -20.40
C LEU A 202 -11.34 -7.86 -19.19
N ILE A 203 -12.49 -8.52 -19.37
CA ILE A 203 -13.12 -9.32 -18.31
C ILE A 203 -12.18 -10.44 -17.87
N ARG A 204 -11.61 -11.18 -18.82
CA ARG A 204 -10.74 -12.33 -18.52
C ARG A 204 -9.42 -11.91 -17.85
N LEU A 205 -8.73 -10.93 -18.40
CA LEU A 205 -7.46 -10.43 -17.87
C LEU A 205 -7.66 -9.61 -16.58
N GLY A 206 -8.74 -8.85 -16.50
CA GLY A 206 -9.14 -8.14 -15.28
C GLY A 206 -9.45 -9.11 -14.14
N THR A 207 -10.16 -10.20 -14.41
CA THR A 207 -10.41 -11.27 -13.42
C THR A 207 -9.10 -11.88 -12.92
N ALA A 208 -8.14 -12.15 -13.81
CA ALA A 208 -6.82 -12.64 -13.45
C ALA A 208 -6.01 -11.61 -12.63
N ALA A 209 -6.13 -10.32 -12.93
CA ALA A 209 -5.48 -9.25 -12.17
C ALA A 209 -6.09 -9.09 -10.76
N ILE A 210 -7.40 -9.28 -10.58
CA ILE A 210 -8.03 -9.32 -9.25
C ILE A 210 -7.45 -10.47 -8.44
N ASP A 211 -7.31 -11.66 -9.03
CA ASP A 211 -6.71 -12.79 -8.34
C ASP A 211 -5.25 -12.54 -7.93
N LEU A 212 -4.47 -11.83 -8.76
CA LEU A 212 -3.11 -11.44 -8.41
C LEU A 212 -3.09 -10.51 -7.18
N CYS A 213 -3.98 -9.50 -7.14
CA CYS A 213 -4.12 -8.62 -5.97
C CYS A 213 -4.48 -9.42 -4.70
N LEU A 214 -5.43 -10.36 -4.84
CA LEU A 214 -5.92 -11.15 -3.71
C LEU A 214 -4.93 -12.25 -3.28
N ALA A 215 -4.06 -12.72 -4.17
CA ALA A 215 -2.96 -13.61 -3.81
C ALA A 215 -1.94 -12.90 -2.91
N ASP A 216 -1.49 -11.70 -3.30
CA ASP A 216 -0.57 -10.87 -2.50
C ASP A 216 -1.17 -10.53 -1.12
N LEU A 217 -2.50 -10.37 -1.03
CA LEU A 217 -3.21 -10.16 0.23
C LEU A 217 -3.31 -11.45 1.06
N ALA A 218 -3.75 -12.56 0.46
CA ALA A 218 -3.93 -13.85 1.14
C ALA A 218 -2.63 -14.42 1.72
N LEU A 219 -1.51 -14.26 1.00
CA LEU A 219 -0.19 -14.76 1.41
C LEU A 219 0.37 -14.09 2.68
N ASN A 220 -0.19 -12.94 3.05
CA ASN A 220 0.35 -12.01 4.03
C ASN A 220 -0.73 -11.56 5.05
N LEU A 221 -1.80 -12.34 5.19
CA LEU A 221 -2.87 -12.08 6.15
C LEU A 221 -2.59 -12.81 7.47
N GLN A 222 -2.83 -12.13 8.59
CA GLN A 222 -2.70 -12.68 9.93
C GLN A 222 -3.83 -12.17 10.84
N ARG A 223 -4.84 -13.01 11.08
CA ARG A 223 -6.00 -12.76 11.94
C ARG A 223 -6.72 -11.45 11.60
N GLY A 224 -6.90 -11.21 10.31
CA GLY A 224 -7.52 -10.00 9.76
C GLY A 224 -6.58 -8.82 9.50
N ALA A 225 -5.31 -8.90 9.88
CA ALA A 225 -4.31 -7.88 9.58
C ALA A 225 -3.54 -8.19 8.28
N TYR A 226 -3.45 -7.23 7.36
CA TYR A 226 -2.52 -7.31 6.24
C TYR A 226 -1.10 -6.95 6.71
N GLY A 227 -0.46 -7.86 7.45
CA GLY A 227 0.77 -7.59 8.19
C GLY A 227 2.06 -7.59 7.38
N ALA A 228 1.97 -7.42 6.06
CA ALA A 228 3.14 -7.24 5.20
C ALA A 228 3.77 -5.84 5.32
N THR A 229 5.01 -5.74 4.85
CA THR A 229 5.69 -4.45 4.61
C THR A 229 5.03 -3.70 3.47
N ARG A 230 5.12 -2.37 3.41
CA ARG A 230 4.28 -1.57 2.50
C ARG A 230 5.07 -0.49 1.80
N GLY A 231 4.87 -0.33 0.50
CA GLY A 231 5.41 0.79 -0.26
C GLY A 231 4.77 2.13 0.11
N ARG A 232 3.50 2.09 0.53
CA ARG A 232 2.77 3.25 1.06
C ARG A 232 1.72 2.83 2.09
N THR A 233 1.60 3.58 3.17
CA THR A 233 0.59 3.43 4.23
C THR A 233 0.56 4.69 5.11
N TYR A 234 -0.40 4.79 6.03
CA TYR A 234 -0.55 5.94 6.93
C TYR A 234 -0.66 5.51 8.39
N LYS A 235 -0.54 6.47 9.32
CA LYS A 235 -0.60 6.21 10.77
C LYS A 235 -1.81 5.34 11.15
N LYS A 236 -3.03 5.73 10.73
CA LYS A 236 -4.26 4.98 11.05
C LYS A 236 -4.14 3.51 10.66
N ASP A 237 -3.65 3.28 9.44
CA ASP A 237 -3.59 1.97 8.78
C ASP A 237 -2.49 1.04 9.33
N LYS A 238 -1.54 1.58 10.10
CA LYS A 238 -0.43 0.80 10.69
C LYS A 238 -0.71 0.39 12.12
N MET A 239 -1.53 1.16 12.84
CA MET A 239 -1.69 1.00 14.27
C MET A 239 -2.84 0.06 14.64
N SER A 240 -3.80 -0.12 13.74
CA SER A 240 -4.84 -1.14 13.83
C SER A 240 -5.20 -1.64 12.44
N ALA A 241 -5.36 -2.96 12.30
CA ALA A 241 -5.83 -3.55 11.06
C ALA A 241 -7.31 -3.19 10.77
N LEU A 242 -8.07 -2.76 11.78
CA LEU A 242 -9.48 -2.38 11.63
C LEU A 242 -9.65 -1.10 10.80
N ASP A 243 -8.61 -0.27 10.75
CA ASP A 243 -8.58 1.00 10.02
C ASP A 243 -8.06 0.85 8.59
N GLU A 244 -7.60 -0.36 8.20
CA GLU A 244 -7.11 -0.63 6.85
C GLU A 244 -8.25 -0.62 5.84
N ASP A 245 -8.04 0.05 4.72
CA ASP A 245 -8.99 0.03 3.61
C ASP A 245 -9.20 -1.42 3.08
N THR A 246 -8.21 -2.32 3.20
CA THR A 246 -8.35 -3.73 2.79
C THR A 246 -9.14 -4.61 3.76
N PHE A 247 -9.44 -4.15 4.98
CA PHE A 247 -10.00 -4.99 6.05
C PHE A 247 -11.34 -5.63 5.68
N GLY A 248 -12.32 -4.85 5.22
CA GLY A 248 -13.64 -5.37 4.87
C GLY A 248 -13.59 -6.32 3.66
N THR A 249 -12.71 -6.04 2.70
CA THR A 249 -12.47 -6.95 1.57
C THR A 249 -11.90 -8.29 2.02
N ALA A 250 -10.86 -8.27 2.87
CA ALA A 250 -10.26 -9.48 3.43
C ALA A 250 -11.26 -10.28 4.27
N LYS A 251 -12.02 -9.61 5.14
CA LYS A 251 -13.07 -10.22 5.97
C LYS A 251 -14.13 -10.91 5.12
N LEU A 252 -14.62 -10.26 4.06
CA LEU A 252 -15.64 -10.81 3.18
C LEU A 252 -15.16 -12.10 2.48
N LEU A 253 -13.92 -12.08 1.98
CA LEU A 253 -13.41 -13.13 1.10
C LEU A 253 -12.73 -14.28 1.83
N PHE A 254 -12.05 -14.01 2.95
CA PHE A 254 -11.15 -14.98 3.57
C PHE A 254 -11.68 -15.56 4.89
N GLY A 255 -12.40 -14.76 5.68
CA GLY A 255 -12.93 -15.20 6.98
C GLY A 255 -11.85 -15.51 8.02
N ASP A 256 -10.68 -14.86 7.91
CA ASP A 256 -9.53 -15.03 8.82
C ASP A 256 -9.68 -14.29 10.16
N THR A 257 -10.81 -13.62 10.40
CA THR A 257 -11.05 -12.84 11.61
C THR A 257 -12.51 -12.89 12.05
N ASP A 258 -12.72 -12.83 13.36
CA ASP A 258 -14.03 -12.75 14.01
C ASP A 258 -14.50 -11.31 14.25
N GLN A 259 -13.64 -10.31 14.00
CA GLN A 259 -13.94 -8.90 14.22
C GLN A 259 -15.10 -8.42 13.35
N GLY A 260 -15.89 -7.48 13.88
CA GLY A 260 -17.05 -6.92 13.17
C GLY A 260 -16.67 -6.11 11.93
N TRP A 261 -17.65 -5.75 11.12
CA TRP A 261 -17.46 -4.80 10.02
C TRP A 261 -17.16 -3.40 10.57
N THR A 262 -16.19 -2.71 9.96
CA THR A 262 -15.72 -1.39 10.43
C THR A 262 -16.30 -0.24 9.60
N SER A 263 -16.77 -0.51 8.38
CA SER A 263 -17.28 0.52 7.47
C SER A 263 -18.53 0.09 6.70
N THR A 264 -19.55 0.97 6.73
CA THR A 264 -20.78 0.84 5.91
C THR A 264 -20.57 1.38 4.48
N SER A 265 -19.32 1.67 4.10
CA SER A 265 -18.93 2.29 2.84
C SER A 265 -17.60 1.76 2.32
N ASP A 266 -17.33 0.49 2.58
CA ASP A 266 -16.15 -0.23 2.04
C ASP A 266 -16.42 -0.60 0.57
N THR A 267 -15.58 -0.11 -0.34
CA THR A 267 -15.81 -0.26 -1.78
C THR A 267 -15.62 -1.69 -2.25
N GLY A 268 -14.63 -2.40 -1.68
CA GLY A 268 -14.34 -3.77 -2.07
C GLY A 268 -15.42 -4.70 -1.57
N ALA A 269 -15.79 -4.61 -0.29
CA ALA A 269 -16.88 -5.40 0.27
C ALA A 269 -18.22 -5.14 -0.45
N THR A 270 -18.56 -3.86 -0.67
CA THR A 270 -19.81 -3.48 -1.34
C THR A 270 -19.89 -4.01 -2.77
N TYR A 271 -18.85 -3.80 -3.59
CA TYR A 271 -18.91 -4.20 -5.00
C TYR A 271 -18.74 -5.69 -5.21
N LEU A 272 -17.96 -6.36 -4.35
CA LEU A 272 -17.93 -7.81 -4.33
C LEU A 272 -19.29 -8.39 -3.94
N CYS A 273 -20.08 -7.76 -3.05
CA CYS A 273 -21.48 -8.20 -2.81
C CYS A 273 -22.38 -8.05 -4.05
N GLY A 274 -22.11 -7.06 -4.90
CA GLY A 274 -22.80 -6.85 -6.18
C GLY A 274 -22.27 -7.71 -7.34
N ALA A 275 -21.10 -8.32 -7.19
CA ALA A 275 -20.42 -9.03 -8.26
C ALA A 275 -21.17 -10.30 -8.70
N GLN A 276 -21.38 -10.45 -10.01
CA GLN A 276 -22.00 -11.61 -10.63
C GLN A 276 -21.00 -12.45 -11.42
N ARG A 277 -19.91 -11.84 -11.92
CA ARG A 277 -18.92 -12.50 -12.78
C ARG A 277 -17.68 -12.94 -12.00
N TYR A 278 -17.26 -12.16 -11.01
CA TYR A 278 -16.09 -12.50 -10.20
C TYR A 278 -16.44 -13.35 -8.96
N ARG A 279 -15.63 -14.39 -8.72
CA ARG A 279 -15.58 -15.15 -7.46
C ARG A 279 -14.13 -15.46 -7.11
N VAL A 280 -13.78 -15.26 -5.84
CA VAL A 280 -12.44 -15.60 -5.36
C VAL A 280 -12.18 -17.11 -5.47
N PRO A 281 -11.03 -17.53 -6.02
CA PRO A 281 -10.60 -18.93 -6.02
C PRO A 281 -10.53 -19.47 -4.59
N GLU A 282 -11.03 -20.69 -4.36
CA GLU A 282 -11.03 -21.30 -3.02
C GLU A 282 -9.61 -21.49 -2.47
N VAL A 283 -8.64 -21.75 -3.35
CA VAL A 283 -7.22 -21.84 -2.97
C VAL A 283 -6.71 -20.58 -2.26
N LEU A 284 -7.11 -19.37 -2.68
CA LEU A 284 -6.67 -18.13 -2.03
C LEU A 284 -7.26 -18.00 -0.63
N ARG A 285 -8.52 -18.41 -0.45
CA ARG A 285 -9.14 -18.47 0.88
C ARG A 285 -8.40 -19.43 1.81
N GLN A 286 -8.04 -20.61 1.31
CA GLN A 286 -7.31 -21.60 2.10
C GLN A 286 -5.89 -21.16 2.44
N ILE A 287 -5.20 -20.47 1.53
CA ILE A 287 -3.90 -19.84 1.80
C ILE A 287 -4.03 -18.81 2.92
N ALA A 288 -5.03 -17.93 2.85
CA ALA A 288 -5.23 -16.87 3.84
C ALA A 288 -5.39 -17.43 5.27
N VAL A 289 -6.19 -18.49 5.44
CA VAL A 289 -6.48 -19.12 6.74
C VAL A 289 -5.59 -20.33 7.07
N SER A 290 -4.48 -20.52 6.36
CA SER A 290 -3.63 -21.70 6.55
C SER A 290 -2.85 -21.64 7.85
N ASP A 291 -2.94 -22.68 8.67
CA ASP A 291 -2.15 -22.87 9.90
C ASP A 291 -0.70 -23.35 9.64
N ARG A 292 -0.29 -23.41 8.37
CA ARG A 292 1.05 -23.86 8.01
C ARG A 292 2.07 -22.80 8.42
N VAL A 293 3.12 -23.22 9.12
CA VAL A 293 4.33 -22.39 9.27
C VAL A 293 5.00 -22.28 7.90
N SER A 294 5.14 -21.05 7.42
CA SER A 294 5.52 -20.77 6.03
C SER A 294 6.40 -19.53 5.92
N THR A 295 7.23 -19.53 4.88
CA THR A 295 7.95 -18.35 4.42
C THR A 295 7.48 -18.01 3.02
N THR A 296 7.13 -16.74 2.80
CA THR A 296 6.84 -16.16 1.49
C THR A 296 7.89 -15.11 1.18
N LYS A 297 8.47 -15.17 -0.03
CA LYS A 297 9.38 -14.15 -0.55
C LYS A 297 8.81 -13.59 -1.84
N GLU A 298 8.79 -12.28 -1.98
CA GLU A 298 8.24 -11.63 -3.18
C GLU A 298 9.18 -10.56 -3.70
N ARG A 299 9.05 -10.27 -5.00
CA ARG A 299 9.72 -9.16 -5.68
C ARG A 299 8.68 -8.29 -6.36
N HIS A 300 8.78 -7.00 -6.15
CA HIS A 300 7.84 -6.00 -6.62
C HIS A 300 8.54 -4.81 -7.25
N GLY A 301 7.91 -4.21 -8.27
CA GLY A 301 8.39 -2.98 -8.88
C GLY A 301 9.52 -3.20 -9.89
N VAL A 302 10.17 -2.11 -10.25
CA VAL A 302 11.16 -2.03 -11.34
C VAL A 302 12.45 -1.42 -10.79
N PRO A 303 13.63 -1.95 -11.14
CA PRO A 303 14.88 -1.40 -10.67
C PRO A 303 15.10 0.00 -11.27
N LEU A 304 15.36 0.96 -10.38
CA LEU A 304 15.81 2.30 -10.71
C LEU A 304 16.67 2.77 -9.53
N ASP A 305 17.99 2.84 -9.73
CA ASP A 305 18.92 3.22 -8.67
C ASP A 305 19.22 4.73 -8.75
N PRO A 306 18.72 5.55 -7.81
CA PRO A 306 19.05 6.97 -7.80
C PRO A 306 20.52 7.22 -7.42
N HIS A 307 21.24 6.19 -6.93
CA HIS A 307 22.64 6.21 -6.54
C HIS A 307 23.60 5.62 -7.57
N GLU A 308 23.14 5.25 -8.77
CA GLU A 308 24.06 4.80 -9.81
C GLU A 308 24.99 5.94 -10.27
N ALA A 309 26.11 5.65 -10.94
CA ALA A 309 26.98 6.72 -11.43
C ALA A 309 26.25 7.60 -12.46
N MET A 310 26.39 8.93 -12.36
CA MET A 310 25.74 9.85 -13.29
C MET A 310 26.21 9.60 -14.73
N SER A 311 25.25 9.53 -15.64
CA SER A 311 25.45 9.46 -17.08
C SER A 311 24.47 10.41 -17.77
N PHE A 312 24.84 11.04 -18.88
CA PHE A 312 23.88 11.79 -19.70
C PHE A 312 22.99 10.90 -20.56
N ASP A 313 23.29 9.59 -20.60
CA ASP A 313 22.54 8.54 -21.29
C ASP A 313 22.38 7.34 -20.32
N PRO A 314 21.58 7.48 -19.24
CA PRO A 314 21.33 6.40 -18.30
C PRO A 314 20.60 5.25 -19.00
N GLN A 315 21.00 4.01 -18.69
CA GLN A 315 20.42 2.85 -19.35
C GLN A 315 19.03 2.54 -18.75
N PRO A 316 17.96 2.53 -19.55
CA PRO A 316 16.63 2.26 -19.05
C PRO A 316 16.44 0.80 -18.65
N ALA A 317 15.81 0.57 -17.51
CA ALA A 317 15.39 -0.77 -17.13
C ALA A 317 14.37 -1.32 -18.15
N TYR A 318 14.58 -2.57 -18.56
CA TYR A 318 13.70 -3.29 -19.50
C TYR A 318 13.40 -2.57 -20.83
N GLY A 319 14.24 -1.60 -21.23
CA GLY A 319 14.08 -0.85 -22.49
C GLY A 319 13.01 0.25 -22.44
N ILE A 320 12.50 0.61 -21.27
CA ILE A 320 11.51 1.68 -21.11
C ILE A 320 12.24 3.02 -20.95
N ALA A 321 12.45 3.72 -22.07
CA ALA A 321 13.29 4.92 -22.14
C ALA A 321 12.89 6.01 -21.13
N TYR A 322 13.88 6.68 -20.55
CA TYR A 322 13.70 7.79 -19.61
C TYR A 322 13.43 9.13 -20.31
N ASP A 323 13.83 9.26 -21.58
CA ASP A 323 13.78 10.47 -22.41
C ASP A 323 12.59 10.48 -23.40
N ASP A 324 11.56 9.68 -23.13
CA ASP A 324 10.33 9.60 -23.92
C ASP A 324 9.12 10.03 -23.07
N ASP A 325 8.42 11.09 -23.50
CA ASP A 325 7.18 11.60 -22.89
C ASP A 325 6.13 10.48 -22.73
N ALA A 326 6.08 9.50 -23.65
CA ALA A 326 5.11 8.41 -23.62
C ALA A 326 5.31 7.46 -22.42
N ASN A 327 6.54 7.37 -21.89
CA ASN A 327 6.88 6.51 -20.76
C ASN A 327 6.76 7.22 -19.41
N LEU A 328 6.48 8.53 -19.38
CA LEU A 328 6.34 9.27 -18.13
C LEU A 328 5.26 8.70 -17.19
N PRO A 329 4.06 8.30 -17.64
CA PRO A 329 3.07 7.69 -16.77
C PRO A 329 3.62 6.43 -16.07
N PHE A 330 4.37 5.60 -16.78
CA PHE A 330 4.99 4.40 -16.21
C PHE A 330 6.01 4.76 -15.12
N TRP A 331 6.94 5.68 -15.40
CA TRP A 331 7.98 6.05 -14.45
C TRP A 331 7.45 6.84 -13.26
N TRP A 332 6.52 7.75 -13.49
CA TRP A 332 5.87 8.49 -12.41
C TRP A 332 5.03 7.58 -11.51
N SER A 333 4.48 6.46 -12.02
CA SER A 333 3.82 5.46 -11.16
C SER A 333 4.76 4.65 -10.30
N GLN A 334 6.06 4.70 -10.58
CA GLN A 334 7.12 4.22 -9.68
C GLN A 334 7.56 5.28 -8.67
N GLY A 335 6.97 6.48 -8.67
CA GLY A 335 7.41 7.62 -7.85
C GLY A 335 8.70 8.28 -8.36
N ALA A 336 9.08 8.06 -9.62
CA ALA A 336 10.38 8.48 -10.16
C ALA A 336 10.45 9.96 -10.61
N LEU A 337 9.49 10.81 -10.22
CA LEU A 337 9.38 12.21 -10.68
C LEU A 337 10.68 13.00 -10.46
N THR A 338 11.36 12.73 -9.35
CA THR A 338 12.57 13.42 -8.92
C THR A 338 13.83 12.56 -8.99
N ALA A 339 13.73 11.35 -9.56
CA ALA A 339 14.90 10.52 -9.85
C ALA A 339 15.71 11.20 -10.96
N TRP A 340 17.03 11.31 -10.78
CA TRP A 340 17.87 12.13 -11.66
C TRP A 340 17.80 11.67 -13.14
N GLN A 341 17.57 10.38 -13.39
CA GLN A 341 17.39 9.83 -14.74
C GLN A 341 16.19 10.45 -15.46
N LEU A 342 15.12 10.81 -14.73
CA LEU A 342 13.85 11.30 -15.25
C LEU A 342 13.67 12.83 -15.15
N VAL A 343 14.55 13.52 -14.41
CA VAL A 343 14.43 14.96 -14.18
C VAL A 343 14.31 15.76 -15.49
N PRO A 344 15.15 15.56 -16.53
CA PRO A 344 15.02 16.34 -17.76
C PRO A 344 13.64 16.23 -18.42
N THR A 345 13.13 15.00 -18.55
CA THR A 345 11.83 14.71 -19.18
C THR A 345 10.68 15.21 -18.31
N THR A 346 10.78 15.06 -16.98
CA THR A 346 9.79 15.55 -16.02
C THR A 346 9.68 17.07 -16.07
N LEU A 347 10.79 17.80 -16.11
CA LEU A 347 10.80 19.26 -16.23
C LEU A 347 10.17 19.74 -17.56
N SER A 348 10.49 19.05 -18.66
CA SER A 348 9.90 19.32 -19.98
C SER A 348 8.38 19.16 -19.96
N ALA A 349 7.88 18.05 -19.40
CA ALA A 349 6.46 17.81 -19.26
C ALA A 349 5.78 18.83 -18.32
N ALA A 350 6.41 19.15 -17.19
CA ALA A 350 5.84 20.10 -16.23
C ALA A 350 5.62 21.50 -16.84
N GLU A 351 6.53 21.96 -17.70
CA GLU A 351 6.35 23.20 -18.47
C GLU A 351 5.28 23.05 -19.56
N LYS A 352 5.38 22.02 -20.38
CA LYS A 352 4.48 21.77 -21.53
C LYS A 352 3.01 21.69 -21.13
N TYR A 353 2.73 21.11 -19.97
CA TYR A 353 1.36 20.87 -19.49
C TYR A 353 0.97 21.74 -18.29
N ARG A 354 1.72 22.82 -18.00
CA ARG A 354 1.45 23.77 -16.91
C ARG A 354 1.32 23.10 -15.54
N LEU A 355 2.06 22.02 -15.30
CA LEU A 355 1.95 21.27 -14.05
C LEU A 355 2.43 22.09 -12.86
N TRP A 356 3.42 22.98 -13.01
CA TRP A 356 3.90 23.89 -11.95
C TRP A 356 2.84 24.75 -11.27
N GLU A 357 1.69 24.95 -11.91
CA GLU A 357 0.56 25.72 -11.36
C GLU A 357 -0.39 24.84 -10.51
N THR A 358 -0.21 23.52 -10.52
CA THR A 358 -1.01 22.56 -9.76
C THR A 358 -0.50 22.41 -8.34
N ASP A 359 -1.39 22.02 -7.41
CA ASP A 359 -1.06 21.92 -5.98
C ASP A 359 0.14 20.99 -5.74
N LEU A 360 0.23 19.87 -6.47
CA LEU A 360 1.33 18.93 -6.35
C LEU A 360 2.68 19.53 -6.76
N PHE A 361 2.77 20.06 -7.98
CA PHE A 361 4.06 20.53 -8.50
C PHE A 361 4.51 21.84 -7.85
N ALA A 362 3.58 22.60 -7.26
CA ALA A 362 3.89 23.76 -6.44
C ALA A 362 4.74 23.38 -5.20
N GLU A 363 4.54 22.19 -4.61
CA GLU A 363 5.39 21.69 -3.52
C GLU A 363 6.85 21.43 -3.96
N TYR A 364 7.08 21.30 -5.27
CA TYR A 364 8.41 21.17 -5.88
C TYR A 364 8.96 22.49 -6.42
N ASP A 365 8.45 23.66 -6.00
CA ASP A 365 8.97 24.99 -6.40
C ASP A 365 10.49 25.12 -6.15
N ALA A 366 11.01 24.45 -5.12
CA ALA A 366 12.44 24.30 -4.88
C ALA A 366 13.22 23.72 -6.07
N ILE A 367 12.65 22.68 -6.67
CA ILE A 367 13.20 22.02 -7.84
C ILE A 367 13.06 22.93 -9.05
N ARG A 368 11.97 23.71 -9.16
CA ARG A 368 11.78 24.71 -10.22
C ARG A 368 12.86 25.79 -10.20
N GLU A 369 13.25 26.29 -9.03
CA GLU A 369 14.34 27.26 -8.90
C GLU A 369 15.67 26.67 -9.37
N VAL A 370 16.00 25.42 -8.99
CA VAL A 370 17.21 24.74 -9.46
C VAL A 370 17.13 24.44 -10.96
N ALA A 371 15.96 24.04 -11.46
CA ALA A 371 15.69 23.77 -12.87
C ALA A 371 15.83 25.01 -13.75
N SER A 372 15.64 26.22 -13.20
CA SER A 372 15.88 27.47 -13.92
C SER A 372 17.34 27.65 -14.37
N ALA A 373 18.29 26.97 -13.71
CA ALA A 373 19.70 26.94 -14.12
C ALA A 373 19.98 25.98 -15.29
N GLY A 374 19.01 25.14 -15.67
CA GLY A 374 19.04 24.21 -16.80
C GLY A 374 18.87 22.73 -16.39
N PRO A 375 18.32 21.87 -17.28
CA PRO A 375 18.02 20.46 -16.96
C PRO A 375 19.22 19.65 -16.48
N ALA A 376 20.42 19.87 -17.03
CA ALA A 376 21.63 19.17 -16.62
C ALA A 376 22.08 19.52 -15.19
N VAL A 377 21.86 20.77 -14.77
CA VAL A 377 22.18 21.22 -13.39
C VAL A 377 21.20 20.60 -12.41
N ALA A 378 19.90 20.61 -12.73
CA ALA A 378 18.88 19.95 -11.91
C ALA A 378 19.11 18.44 -11.82
N GLN A 379 19.50 17.80 -12.92
CA GLN A 379 19.85 16.39 -12.94
C GLN A 379 21.04 16.07 -12.03
N LEU A 380 22.13 16.85 -12.11
CA LEU A 380 23.29 16.69 -11.21
C LEU A 380 22.90 16.92 -9.74
N ALA A 381 22.10 17.96 -9.46
CA ALA A 381 21.64 18.25 -8.11
C ALA A 381 20.78 17.11 -7.54
N ALA A 382 19.83 16.58 -8.33
CA ALA A 382 19.02 15.43 -7.94
C ALA A 382 19.87 14.19 -7.67
N ARG A 383 20.96 14.00 -8.44
CA ARG A 383 21.89 12.89 -8.25
C ARG A 383 22.70 13.01 -6.96
N GLU A 384 23.32 14.17 -6.73
CA GLU A 384 24.14 14.41 -5.53
C GLU A 384 23.29 14.40 -4.24
N LEU A 385 22.02 14.79 -4.36
CA LEU A 385 21.05 14.76 -3.28
C LEU A 385 20.16 13.50 -3.32
N ALA A 386 20.56 12.42 -4.00
CA ALA A 386 19.70 11.25 -4.24
C ALA A 386 19.03 10.69 -2.97
N SER A 387 19.74 10.69 -1.83
CA SER A 387 19.18 10.24 -0.54
C SER A 387 18.02 11.09 -0.04
N MET A 388 17.81 12.31 -0.54
CA MET A 388 16.68 13.17 -0.23
C MET A 388 15.78 13.38 -1.45
N ALA A 389 16.37 13.77 -2.59
CA ALA A 389 15.64 14.14 -3.80
C ALA A 389 14.74 13.00 -4.29
N ALA A 390 15.20 11.74 -4.24
CA ALA A 390 14.43 10.59 -4.69
C ALA A 390 13.48 10.03 -3.61
N PHE A 391 13.05 10.79 -2.59
CA PHE A 391 12.25 10.23 -1.47
C PHE A 391 10.94 9.55 -1.87
N GLY A 392 10.30 10.00 -2.97
CA GLY A 392 9.08 9.41 -3.52
C GLY A 392 9.30 8.13 -4.33
N LEU A 393 10.55 7.85 -4.75
CA LEU A 393 10.86 6.71 -5.60
C LEU A 393 10.63 5.39 -4.86
N LEU A 394 9.74 4.56 -5.39
CA LEU A 394 9.40 3.24 -4.86
C LEU A 394 10.53 2.25 -5.16
N SER A 395 11.00 2.16 -6.42
CA SER A 395 12.02 1.20 -6.89
C SER A 395 11.68 -0.27 -6.63
N GLU A 396 12.54 -1.21 -7.04
CA GLU A 396 12.35 -2.64 -6.79
C GLU A 396 12.40 -2.95 -5.27
N ALA A 397 11.44 -3.72 -4.78
CA ALA A 397 11.32 -4.16 -3.40
C ALA A 397 11.36 -5.69 -3.33
N ASN A 398 12.18 -6.22 -2.43
CA ASN A 398 12.22 -7.65 -2.11
C ASN A 398 11.61 -7.81 -0.71
N THR A 399 10.48 -8.50 -0.58
CA THR A 399 9.81 -8.72 0.71
C THR A 399 10.05 -10.14 1.21
N TYR A 400 10.10 -10.29 2.52
CA TYR A 400 10.23 -11.57 3.21
C TYR A 400 9.20 -11.61 4.33
N THR A 401 8.31 -12.59 4.31
CA THR A 401 7.29 -12.82 5.34
C THR A 401 7.44 -14.24 5.87
N TRP A 402 7.65 -14.37 7.18
CA TRP A 402 7.50 -15.63 7.90
C TRP A 402 6.21 -15.61 8.69
N ARG A 403 5.41 -16.67 8.61
CA ARG A 403 4.10 -16.76 9.24
C ARG A 403 3.94 -18.09 9.97
N SER A 404 3.32 -18.02 11.14
CA SER A 404 2.77 -19.14 11.90
C SER A 404 1.31 -18.85 12.27
N PRO A 405 0.53 -19.82 12.77
CA PRO A 405 -0.86 -19.57 13.21
C PRO A 405 -1.00 -18.48 14.27
N GLU A 406 0.04 -18.29 15.08
CA GLU A 406 0.04 -17.39 16.24
C GLU A 406 0.62 -16.02 15.91
N VAL A 407 1.68 -15.95 15.09
CA VAL A 407 2.40 -14.70 14.81
C VAL A 407 3.06 -14.71 13.43
N MET A 408 3.16 -13.53 12.83
CA MET A 408 3.80 -13.25 11.56
C MET A 408 4.87 -12.18 11.72
N LEU A 409 5.96 -12.28 10.96
CA LEU A 409 7.03 -11.28 10.87
C LEU A 409 7.35 -11.01 9.40
N SER A 410 7.28 -9.74 9.00
CA SER A 410 7.54 -9.32 7.62
C SER A 410 8.56 -8.19 7.55
N SER A 411 9.48 -8.25 6.58
CA SER A 411 10.52 -7.24 6.32
C SER A 411 10.69 -6.97 4.83
N VAL A 412 10.97 -5.72 4.45
CA VAL A 412 11.46 -5.35 3.11
C VAL A 412 12.98 -5.32 3.16
N VAL A 413 13.62 -6.15 2.34
CA VAL A 413 15.05 -6.43 2.46
C VAL A 413 15.88 -5.36 1.76
N GLU A 414 16.82 -4.78 2.51
CA GLU A 414 17.84 -3.81 2.06
C GLU A 414 17.32 -2.67 1.18
N HIS A 415 16.05 -2.32 1.35
CA HIS A 415 15.36 -1.39 0.47
C HIS A 415 15.74 0.06 0.78
N ARG A 416 16.55 0.65 -0.11
CA ARG A 416 16.95 2.07 -0.07
C ARG A 416 17.49 2.52 1.29
N ALA A 417 18.28 1.66 1.94
CA ALA A 417 18.81 1.88 3.29
C ALA A 417 19.50 3.24 3.45
N GLY A 418 19.04 4.02 4.44
CA GLY A 418 19.54 5.35 4.77
C GLY A 418 18.91 6.50 3.99
N ASP A 419 18.21 6.24 2.88
CA ASP A 419 17.52 7.29 2.12
C ASP A 419 16.26 7.76 2.84
N ALA A 420 15.94 9.04 2.63
CA ALA A 420 14.65 9.61 2.99
C ALA A 420 13.52 8.89 2.28
N ARG A 421 12.45 8.58 3.02
CA ARG A 421 11.20 8.08 2.48
C ARG A 421 10.04 8.76 3.18
N ASP A 422 8.94 8.80 2.45
CA ASP A 422 7.68 9.26 2.98
C ASP A 422 6.95 8.06 3.61
N GLN A 423 5.87 7.61 2.99
CA GLN A 423 4.86 6.65 3.50
C GLN A 423 5.29 5.18 3.62
N VAL A 424 6.58 4.84 3.57
CA VAL A 424 7.04 3.43 3.54
C VAL A 424 6.98 2.79 4.92
N HIS A 425 6.56 1.53 4.95
CA HIS A 425 6.56 0.68 6.14
C HIS A 425 7.51 -0.49 5.97
N ALA A 426 8.66 -0.43 6.65
CA ALA A 426 9.79 -1.31 6.38
C ALA A 426 9.64 -2.72 6.96
N TRP A 427 8.91 -2.90 8.07
CA TRP A 427 8.71 -4.19 8.71
C TRP A 427 7.58 -4.15 9.74
N GLN A 428 7.04 -5.32 10.09
CA GLN A 428 6.07 -5.50 11.18
C GLN A 428 6.12 -6.91 11.76
N ALA A 429 5.95 -7.03 13.08
CA ALA A 429 5.52 -8.24 13.74
C ALA A 429 4.02 -8.14 14.07
N THR A 430 3.25 -9.17 13.72
CA THR A 430 1.79 -9.16 13.73
C THR A 430 1.26 -10.39 14.45
N ILE A 431 0.53 -10.23 15.55
CA ILE A 431 -0.23 -11.32 16.18
C ILE A 431 -1.66 -11.32 15.66
N ASP A 432 -2.32 -10.16 15.70
CA ASP A 432 -3.68 -9.94 15.21
C ASP A 432 -3.94 -8.47 14.85
N HIS A 433 -5.20 -8.10 14.66
CA HIS A 433 -5.65 -6.77 14.24
C HIS A 433 -5.20 -5.59 15.12
N GLU A 434 -4.74 -5.80 16.36
CA GLU A 434 -4.33 -4.71 17.25
C GLU A 434 -2.96 -4.94 17.90
N ALA A 435 -2.55 -6.19 18.08
CA ALA A 435 -1.23 -6.54 18.61
C ALA A 435 -0.17 -6.53 17.49
N LEU A 436 0.24 -5.32 17.12
CA LEU A 436 1.21 -5.01 16.06
C LEU A 436 2.45 -4.35 16.65
N VAL A 437 3.64 -4.72 16.17
CA VAL A 437 4.91 -4.08 16.56
C VAL A 437 5.73 -3.72 15.34
N PHE A 438 6.17 -2.48 15.26
CA PHE A 438 7.08 -1.99 14.21
C PHE A 438 7.88 -0.80 14.72
N THR A 439 8.92 -0.42 13.98
CA THR A 439 9.70 0.81 14.28
C THR A 439 9.62 1.83 13.17
N THR A 440 9.87 3.10 13.51
CA THR A 440 10.12 4.15 12.51
C THR A 440 11.27 5.06 12.95
N HIS A 441 11.76 5.88 12.01
CA HIS A 441 12.56 7.07 12.29
C HIS A 441 11.67 8.31 12.03
N PRO A 442 11.23 9.04 13.07
CA PRO A 442 10.27 10.12 12.89
C PRO A 442 10.86 11.36 12.20
N GLN A 443 10.11 11.93 11.26
CA GLN A 443 10.48 13.13 10.50
C GLN A 443 10.20 14.42 11.29
N ARG A 444 9.12 14.42 12.06
CA ARG A 444 8.66 15.55 12.87
C ARG A 444 8.09 15.03 14.18
N PRO A 445 7.95 15.85 15.23
CA PRO A 445 7.31 15.43 16.48
C PRO A 445 5.86 15.00 16.27
N THR A 446 5.32 14.23 17.22
CA THR A 446 3.89 13.90 17.25
C THR A 446 3.04 15.17 17.22
N PRO A 447 2.04 15.28 16.32
CA PRO A 447 1.15 16.43 16.31
C PRO A 447 0.29 16.50 17.58
N GLN A 448 -0.03 17.72 18.00
CA GLN A 448 -1.00 17.97 19.07
C GLN A 448 -2.41 17.94 18.51
N SER A 449 -2.92 16.74 18.26
CA SER A 449 -4.27 16.50 17.74
C SER A 449 -4.96 15.35 18.47
N LEU A 450 -6.28 15.51 18.62
CA LEU A 450 -7.19 14.48 19.13
C LEU A 450 -7.76 13.60 18.00
N ASP A 451 -7.41 13.88 16.75
CA ASP A 451 -7.68 12.97 15.63
C ASP A 451 -6.61 11.87 15.60
N TRP A 452 -7.05 10.62 15.72
CA TRP A 452 -6.16 9.46 15.66
C TRP A 452 -5.46 9.34 14.30
N GLY A 453 -6.16 9.66 13.21
CA GLY A 453 -5.63 9.57 11.85
C GLY A 453 -4.64 10.68 11.51
N GLU A 454 -4.66 11.79 12.25
CA GLU A 454 -3.75 12.91 12.00
C GLU A 454 -2.31 12.56 12.37
N ASP A 455 -1.42 12.79 11.40
CA ASP A 455 0.02 12.62 11.54
C ASP A 455 0.75 13.60 10.62
N SER A 456 1.96 14.01 11.02
CA SER A 456 2.81 14.90 10.24
C SER A 456 4.20 14.31 10.01
N GLY A 457 4.30 12.97 9.90
CA GLY A 457 5.57 12.26 9.69
C GLY A 457 6.18 11.67 10.97
N TYR A 458 5.44 11.61 12.08
CA TYR A 458 5.91 10.89 13.27
C TYR A 458 5.66 9.38 13.15
N TRP A 459 4.53 8.97 12.55
CA TRP A 459 4.14 7.56 12.41
C TRP A 459 3.86 7.09 10.97
N THR A 460 3.48 7.98 10.05
CA THR A 460 3.03 7.64 8.69
C THR A 460 4.06 6.81 7.94
N GLY A 461 5.34 7.18 8.04
CA GLY A 461 6.43 6.42 7.44
C GLY A 461 7.74 6.59 8.18
N THR A 462 8.85 6.70 7.46
CA THR A 462 10.18 6.76 8.08
C THR A 462 11.08 7.78 7.39
N ALA A 463 11.57 8.76 8.14
CA ALA A 463 12.46 9.80 7.67
C ALA A 463 13.76 9.24 7.08
N SER A 464 14.19 8.05 7.49
CA SER A 464 15.18 7.29 6.73
C SER A 464 14.87 5.80 6.77
N MET A 465 15.03 5.09 5.67
CA MET A 465 14.83 3.65 5.65
C MET A 465 15.89 2.91 6.49
N PRO A 466 15.48 1.93 7.32
CA PRO A 466 16.43 1.00 7.91
C PRO A 466 16.97 0.04 6.84
N SER A 467 18.23 -0.36 6.99
CA SER A 467 18.73 -1.58 6.33
C SER A 467 18.15 -2.78 7.08
N SER A 468 17.20 -3.48 6.45
CA SER A 468 16.51 -4.60 7.07
C SER A 468 16.88 -5.92 6.42
N VAL A 469 17.07 -6.96 7.24
CA VAL A 469 17.23 -8.36 6.81
C VAL A 469 16.46 -9.27 7.76
N GLN A 470 15.97 -10.39 7.24
CA GLN A 470 15.20 -11.36 8.01
C GLN A 470 15.61 -12.78 7.62
N GLN A 471 15.63 -13.67 8.61
CA GLN A 471 15.65 -15.11 8.42
C GLN A 471 14.55 -15.69 9.32
N ASP A 472 13.56 -16.32 8.70
CA ASP A 472 12.40 -16.91 9.38
C ASP A 472 11.82 -15.96 10.44
N ASN A 473 11.86 -16.33 11.72
CA ASN A 473 11.26 -15.59 12.83
C ASN A 473 12.18 -14.53 13.48
N VAL A 474 13.34 -14.22 12.89
CA VAL A 474 14.30 -13.23 13.40
C VAL A 474 14.64 -12.19 12.33
N ALA A 475 14.65 -10.90 12.70
CA ALA A 475 15.06 -9.81 11.81
C ALA A 475 15.93 -8.76 12.50
N PHE A 476 16.75 -8.09 11.68
CA PHE A 476 17.58 -6.94 12.06
C PHE A 476 17.14 -5.72 11.27
N HIS A 477 17.01 -4.57 11.96
CA HIS A 477 16.69 -3.28 11.35
C HIS A 477 17.71 -2.24 11.78
N VAL A 478 18.60 -1.85 10.86
CA VAL A 478 19.71 -0.93 11.12
C VAL A 478 19.37 0.44 10.54
N TYR A 479 19.05 1.40 11.41
CA TYR A 479 18.86 2.80 11.05
C TYR A 479 20.22 3.50 11.02
N ALA A 480 20.54 4.08 9.87
CA ALA A 480 21.73 4.87 9.63
C ALA A 480 21.45 5.86 8.49
N PRO A 481 20.89 7.06 8.78
CA PRO A 481 20.55 8.03 7.75
C PRO A 481 21.76 8.36 6.86
N ALA A 482 21.56 8.38 5.54
CA ALA A 482 22.57 8.73 4.54
C ALA A 482 22.64 10.25 4.29
N TYR A 483 21.83 11.03 5.01
CA TYR A 483 21.77 12.48 4.92
C TYR A 483 21.61 13.10 6.31
N GLU A 484 22.05 14.35 6.42
CA GLU A 484 21.81 15.20 7.58
C GLU A 484 20.67 16.19 7.25
N PRO A 485 19.82 16.57 8.23
CA PRO A 485 18.72 17.47 7.98
C PRO A 485 19.25 18.80 7.43
N PRO A 486 18.79 19.23 6.24
CA PRO A 486 19.16 20.54 5.72
C PRO A 486 18.70 21.65 6.68
N THR A 487 19.49 22.72 6.76
CA THR A 487 19.16 23.88 7.61
C THR A 487 18.61 25.05 6.80
N ASP A 488 18.61 24.93 5.46
CA ASP A 488 18.09 25.95 4.59
C ASP A 488 16.55 25.93 4.57
N PRO A 489 15.90 27.08 4.31
CA PRO A 489 14.44 27.17 4.29
C PRO A 489 13.75 26.37 3.18
N LEU A 490 14.51 25.92 2.17
CA LEU A 490 13.96 25.30 0.97
C LEU A 490 13.74 23.80 1.17
N LEU A 491 14.78 23.11 1.66
CA LEU A 491 14.78 21.66 1.87
C LEU A 491 14.56 21.28 3.33
N GLY A 492 14.91 22.16 4.28
CA GLY A 492 14.83 21.88 5.72
C GLY A 492 13.45 21.44 6.21
N PRO A 493 12.34 22.13 5.83
CA PRO A 493 11.00 21.71 6.25
C PRO A 493 10.58 20.31 5.76
N THR A 494 11.10 19.88 4.61
CA THR A 494 10.75 18.61 3.95
C THR A 494 11.67 17.47 4.39
N PHE A 495 12.94 17.73 4.71
CA PHE A 495 13.91 16.68 5.05
C PHE A 495 14.44 16.81 6.49
N ALA A 496 13.63 17.37 7.40
CA ALA A 496 13.86 17.32 8.82
C ALA A 496 13.71 15.88 9.36
N TYR A 497 14.38 15.58 10.48
CA TYR A 497 14.10 14.39 11.26
C TYR A 497 14.46 14.57 12.73
N GLU A 498 13.80 13.79 13.58
CA GLU A 498 14.08 13.73 15.00
C GLU A 498 15.34 12.90 15.30
N ARG A 499 16.09 13.25 16.34
CA ARG A 499 17.31 12.51 16.73
C ARG A 499 16.98 11.32 17.63
N GLU A 500 16.03 10.51 17.19
CA GLU A 500 15.57 9.29 17.87
C GLU A 500 15.02 8.29 16.84
N THR A 501 14.93 7.03 17.23
CA THR A 501 14.04 6.06 16.58
C THR A 501 13.07 5.55 17.63
N HIS A 502 11.96 4.97 17.23
CA HIS A 502 10.96 4.48 18.18
C HIS A 502 10.20 3.30 17.62
N ALA A 503 9.48 2.60 18.50
CA ALA A 503 8.61 1.49 18.16
C ALA A 503 7.17 1.76 18.60
N TYR A 504 6.22 1.40 17.73
CA TYR A 504 4.85 1.17 18.14
C TYR A 504 4.82 -0.20 18.84
N PHE A 505 4.47 -0.21 20.12
CA PHE A 505 4.34 -1.40 20.94
C PHE A 505 3.17 -1.20 21.92
N PRO A 506 1.93 -1.45 21.49
CA PRO A 506 0.74 -1.06 22.22
C PRO A 506 0.45 -2.01 23.39
N GLN A 507 0.95 -1.68 24.58
CA GLN A 507 0.86 -2.57 25.75
C GLN A 507 -0.56 -3.03 26.09
N ASP A 508 -1.58 -2.19 25.87
CA ASP A 508 -2.99 -2.55 26.12
C ASP A 508 -3.51 -3.67 25.22
N HIS A 509 -2.84 -3.95 24.10
CA HIS A 509 -3.23 -5.01 23.17
C HIS A 509 -2.50 -6.34 23.40
N PHE A 510 -1.64 -6.41 24.42
CA PHE A 510 -0.97 -7.63 24.89
C PHE A 510 -1.54 -8.08 26.24
N ASP A 511 -1.53 -9.39 26.50
CA ASP A 511 -1.89 -9.93 27.81
C ASP A 511 -0.84 -9.56 28.87
N GLU A 512 0.42 -9.46 28.45
CA GLU A 512 1.56 -9.23 29.31
C GLU A 512 2.72 -8.61 28.53
N VAL A 513 3.37 -7.60 29.11
CA VAL A 513 4.58 -6.96 28.56
C VAL A 513 5.66 -6.85 29.64
N VAL A 514 6.88 -7.24 29.30
CA VAL A 514 8.06 -7.24 30.18
C VAL A 514 9.18 -6.45 29.53
N GLN A 515 9.86 -5.60 30.31
CA GLN A 515 11.13 -4.98 29.91
C GLN A 515 12.30 -5.50 30.74
N GLN A 516 13.26 -6.15 30.09
CA GLN A 516 14.42 -6.76 30.75
C GLN A 516 15.62 -6.84 29.81
N GLY A 517 16.81 -6.45 30.26
CA GLY A 517 18.06 -6.63 29.50
C GLY A 517 18.11 -5.88 28.16
N GLY A 518 17.38 -4.77 28.02
CA GLY A 518 17.25 -4.03 26.75
C GLY A 518 16.16 -4.57 25.81
N TRP A 519 15.52 -5.68 26.18
CA TRP A 519 14.36 -6.23 25.47
C TRP A 519 13.05 -5.67 26.02
N THR A 520 12.11 -5.41 25.11
CA THR A 520 10.67 -5.29 25.40
C THR A 520 9.98 -6.50 24.79
N ILE A 521 9.31 -7.30 25.61
CA ILE A 521 8.77 -8.59 25.24
C ILE A 521 7.28 -8.62 25.57
N GLY A 522 6.44 -8.91 24.58
CA GLY A 522 5.00 -8.95 24.71
C GLY A 522 4.44 -10.34 24.39
N ARG A 523 3.38 -10.74 25.09
CA ARG A 523 2.60 -11.94 24.79
C ARG A 523 1.14 -11.62 24.59
N LYS A 524 0.52 -12.30 23.64
CA LYS A 524 -0.94 -12.40 23.52
C LYS A 524 -1.31 -13.85 23.18
N GLY A 525 -2.08 -14.50 24.04
CA GLY A 525 -2.32 -15.93 23.94
C GLY A 525 -1.00 -16.73 23.93
N ASP A 526 -0.80 -17.49 22.85
CA ASP A 526 0.37 -18.34 22.63
C ASP A 526 1.43 -17.70 21.68
N ALA A 527 1.25 -16.44 21.29
CA ALA A 527 2.18 -15.67 20.47
C ALA A 527 3.07 -14.76 21.31
N TYR A 528 4.35 -14.65 20.94
CA TYR A 528 5.37 -13.83 21.59
C TYR A 528 6.07 -12.90 20.58
N ILE A 529 6.34 -11.66 20.98
CA ILE A 529 7.19 -10.72 20.24
C ILE A 529 8.25 -10.19 21.20
N ALA A 530 9.53 -10.35 20.85
CA ALA A 530 10.65 -9.74 21.55
C ALA A 530 11.33 -8.69 20.68
N LEU A 531 11.47 -7.47 21.19
CA LEU A 531 12.12 -6.35 20.51
C LEU A 531 13.26 -5.79 21.37
N TRP A 532 14.49 -5.85 20.86
CA TRP A 532 15.67 -5.25 21.48
C TRP A 532 16.10 -3.99 20.75
N SER A 533 16.70 -3.06 21.49
CA SER A 533 17.29 -1.85 20.93
C SER A 533 18.72 -1.65 21.42
N TYR A 534 19.61 -1.22 20.51
CA TYR A 534 20.98 -0.85 20.87
C TYR A 534 21.03 0.34 21.83
N ARG A 535 20.16 1.32 21.59
CA ARG A 535 20.01 2.47 22.48
C ARG A 535 19.03 2.11 23.60
N PRO A 536 19.30 2.49 24.86
CA PRO A 536 18.34 2.29 25.95
C PRO A 536 16.98 2.93 25.61
N THR A 537 15.90 2.17 25.76
CA THR A 537 14.55 2.64 25.44
C THR A 537 13.83 3.22 26.65
N GLN A 538 12.84 4.07 26.38
CA GLN A 538 11.92 4.60 27.38
C GLN A 538 10.51 4.73 26.78
N TRP A 539 9.49 4.48 27.60
CA TRP A 539 8.11 4.72 27.19
C TRP A 539 7.80 6.22 27.16
N ARG A 540 7.30 6.70 26.04
CA ARG A 540 6.70 8.02 25.95
C ARG A 540 5.26 7.96 26.46
N ILE A 541 4.96 8.84 27.41
CA ILE A 541 3.61 9.02 27.94
C ILE A 541 2.96 10.17 27.17
N HIS A 542 1.87 9.87 26.48
CA HIS A 542 1.06 10.88 25.78
C HIS A 542 0.00 11.45 26.72
N ASP A 543 -0.22 12.77 26.65
CA ASP A 543 -1.36 13.40 27.34
C ASP A 543 -2.62 13.20 26.48
N PRO A 544 -3.58 12.36 26.89
CA PRO A 544 -4.76 12.05 26.09
C PRO A 544 -5.71 13.25 25.91
N SER A 545 -5.49 14.36 26.63
CA SER A 545 -6.23 15.61 26.42
C SER A 545 -5.69 16.45 25.25
N VAL A 546 -4.53 16.08 24.69
CA VAL A 546 -3.85 16.81 23.62
C VAL A 546 -3.47 15.90 22.44
N VAL A 547 -3.15 14.62 22.70
CA VAL A 547 -2.75 13.64 21.69
C VAL A 547 -3.70 12.45 21.71
N ALA A 548 -4.25 12.08 20.56
CA ALA A 548 -5.08 10.89 20.43
C ALA A 548 -4.32 9.61 20.80
N THR A 549 -4.90 8.80 21.68
CA THR A 549 -4.35 7.49 22.09
C THR A 549 -5.17 6.30 21.59
N ASN A 550 -6.21 6.54 20.80
CA ASN A 550 -7.18 5.53 20.37
C ASN A 550 -7.76 4.68 21.53
N GLY A 551 -7.95 5.29 22.70
CA GLY A 551 -8.45 4.60 23.88
C GLY A 551 -7.40 3.84 24.69
N MET A 552 -6.15 3.75 24.22
CA MET A 552 -5.05 3.18 25.00
C MET A 552 -4.76 4.06 26.23
N VAL A 553 -4.53 3.39 27.36
CA VAL A 553 -4.21 3.94 28.67
C VAL A 553 -2.75 3.64 29.02
N GLN A 554 -2.24 2.47 28.65
CA GLN A 554 -0.83 2.15 28.78
C GLN A 554 -0.02 2.78 27.63
N PRO A 555 1.28 3.05 27.86
CA PRO A 555 2.13 3.59 26.81
C PRO A 555 2.27 2.64 25.62
N PHE A 556 2.18 3.19 24.41
CA PHE A 556 2.36 2.45 23.15
C PHE A 556 3.59 2.88 22.34
N ASP A 557 4.27 3.94 22.78
CA ASP A 557 5.36 4.59 22.04
C ASP A 557 6.69 4.35 22.78
N LEU A 558 7.47 3.38 22.30
CA LEU A 558 8.74 2.97 22.87
C LEU A 558 9.89 3.69 22.17
N VAL A 559 10.43 4.72 22.80
CA VAL A 559 11.41 5.63 22.20
C VAL A 559 12.84 5.20 22.54
N ALA A 560 13.71 5.18 21.53
CA ALA A 560 15.15 5.00 21.65
C ALA A 560 15.88 6.33 21.36
N PRO A 561 16.10 7.19 22.38
CA PRO A 561 16.66 8.52 22.20
C PRO A 561 18.18 8.51 21.98
N GLY A 562 18.71 9.68 21.58
CA GLY A 562 20.16 9.97 21.58
C GLY A 562 20.84 9.84 20.22
N GLY A 563 20.08 9.72 19.13
CA GLY A 563 20.54 9.71 17.76
C GLY A 563 19.54 9.06 16.81
N ALA A 564 19.60 9.46 15.54
CA ALA A 564 18.82 8.88 14.45
C ALA A 564 19.37 7.51 13.99
N ASP A 565 20.55 7.14 14.45
CA ASP A 565 21.21 5.88 14.18
C ASP A 565 20.90 4.85 15.27
N ASN A 566 20.33 3.71 14.93
CA ASN A 566 19.98 2.68 15.91
C ASN A 566 19.97 1.27 15.28
N VAL A 567 20.04 0.25 16.13
CA VAL A 567 19.82 -1.15 15.72
C VAL A 567 18.65 -1.68 16.53
N TRP A 568 17.66 -2.21 15.82
CA TRP A 568 16.58 -3.00 16.41
C TRP A 568 16.75 -4.46 16.01
N VAL A 569 16.61 -5.36 16.98
CA VAL A 569 16.58 -6.81 16.77
C VAL A 569 15.20 -7.29 17.19
N VAL A 570 14.54 -8.04 16.32
CA VAL A 570 13.25 -8.66 16.63
C VAL A 570 13.34 -10.17 16.49
N GLU A 571 12.78 -10.87 17.47
CA GLU A 571 12.52 -12.31 17.40
C GLU A 571 11.07 -12.54 17.81
N VAL A 572 10.29 -13.15 16.90
CA VAL A 572 8.92 -13.58 17.21
C VAL A 572 8.94 -15.06 17.56
N GLY A 573 8.05 -15.47 18.44
CA GLY A 573 8.00 -16.84 18.93
C GLY A 573 6.59 -17.28 19.21
N ARG A 574 6.43 -18.57 19.45
CA ARG A 574 5.17 -19.16 19.86
C ARG A 574 5.40 -20.21 20.93
N ARG A 575 4.35 -20.47 21.70
CA ARG A 575 4.37 -21.44 22.79
C ARG A 575 4.86 -22.83 22.35
N ALA A 576 4.47 -23.25 21.15
CA ALA A 576 4.83 -24.55 20.59
C ALA A 576 6.35 -24.77 20.48
N ASP A 577 7.12 -23.70 20.25
CA ASP A 577 8.57 -23.78 20.01
C ASP A 577 9.38 -23.38 21.25
N HIS A 578 8.87 -22.46 22.09
CA HIS A 578 9.62 -21.87 23.20
C HIS A 578 9.11 -22.24 24.60
N GLY A 579 8.01 -22.98 24.73
CA GLY A 579 7.39 -23.21 26.03
C GLY A 579 6.55 -22.03 26.48
N ASP A 580 6.37 -21.85 27.79
CA ASP A 580 5.55 -20.74 28.29
C ASP A 580 6.25 -19.38 28.14
N PHE A 581 5.56 -18.30 28.52
CA PHE A 581 6.10 -16.96 28.35
C PHE A 581 7.37 -16.72 29.15
N ALA A 582 7.48 -17.31 30.35
CA ALA A 582 8.63 -17.14 31.20
C ALA A 582 9.85 -17.86 30.61
N ASP A 583 9.64 -19.03 29.99
CA ASP A 583 10.68 -19.75 29.25
C ASP A 583 11.21 -18.90 28.08
N PHE A 584 10.31 -18.28 27.30
CA PHE A 584 10.70 -17.40 26.19
C PHE A 584 11.47 -16.15 26.67
N VAL A 585 10.97 -15.46 27.71
CA VAL A 585 11.64 -14.30 28.31
C VAL A 585 13.02 -14.69 28.83
N ALA A 586 13.15 -15.84 29.49
CA ALA A 586 14.43 -16.33 30.00
C ALA A 586 15.42 -16.62 28.87
N ALA A 587 14.98 -17.27 27.78
CA ALA A 587 15.82 -17.56 26.63
C ALA A 587 16.30 -16.28 25.92
N ILE A 588 15.38 -15.36 25.62
CA ILE A 588 15.69 -14.09 24.93
C ILE A 588 16.62 -13.20 25.76
N THR A 589 16.36 -13.07 27.06
CA THR A 589 17.17 -12.18 27.91
C THR A 589 18.54 -12.77 28.29
N ALA A 590 18.72 -14.08 28.13
CA ALA A 590 20.02 -14.74 28.27
C ALA A 590 20.85 -14.68 26.96
N ALA A 591 20.23 -14.40 25.82
CA ALA A 591 20.90 -14.33 24.53
C ALA A 591 21.86 -13.14 24.46
N GLU A 592 23.02 -13.37 23.85
CA GLU A 592 24.02 -12.33 23.65
C GLU A 592 23.66 -11.45 22.45
N VAL A 593 23.61 -10.14 22.66
CA VAL A 593 23.50 -9.13 21.59
C VAL A 593 24.68 -8.18 21.70
N GLU A 594 25.42 -8.00 20.60
CA GLU A 594 26.54 -7.07 20.52
C GLU A 594 26.39 -6.19 19.28
N VAL A 595 26.63 -4.89 19.43
CA VAL A 595 26.70 -3.96 18.30
C VAL A 595 28.05 -3.25 18.32
N THR A 596 28.77 -3.33 17.22
CA THR A 596 30.01 -2.60 16.98
C THR A 596 29.82 -1.55 15.89
N ARG A 597 30.63 -0.49 15.95
CA ARG A 597 30.59 0.64 14.99
C ARG A 597 32.00 0.89 14.44
N PRO A 598 32.52 -0.01 13.59
CA PRO A 598 33.86 0.13 13.03
C PRO A 598 34.05 1.43 12.23
N VAL A 599 33.00 1.90 11.55
CA VAL A 599 32.97 3.16 10.79
C VAL A 599 31.59 3.83 10.98
N TYR A 600 31.52 5.15 10.78
CA TYR A 600 30.24 5.88 10.74
C TYR A 600 29.30 5.26 9.69
N ASN A 601 28.03 5.04 10.05
CA ASN A 601 27.00 4.37 9.24
C ASN A 601 27.27 2.91 8.84
N GLU A 602 28.23 2.23 9.47
CA GLU A 602 28.50 0.79 9.29
C GLU A 602 28.38 0.08 10.64
N GLN A 603 27.16 0.00 11.17
CA GLN A 603 26.87 -0.79 12.35
C GLN A 603 26.94 -2.28 11.99
N ARG A 604 27.60 -3.05 12.86
CA ARG A 604 27.54 -4.52 12.82
C ARG A 604 26.84 -5.02 14.06
N VAL A 605 25.78 -5.78 13.87
CA VAL A 605 25.05 -6.48 14.92
C VAL A 605 25.44 -7.96 14.92
N ARG A 606 25.63 -8.52 16.11
CA ARG A 606 25.72 -9.96 16.37
C ARG A 606 24.64 -10.30 17.40
N TYR A 607 23.90 -11.36 17.15
CA TYR A 607 22.87 -11.86 18.04
C TYR A 607 22.93 -13.40 18.07
N VAL A 608 23.01 -13.98 19.27
CA VAL A 608 22.91 -15.44 19.45
C VAL A 608 21.45 -15.79 19.70
N SER A 609 20.68 -15.91 18.62
CA SER A 609 19.25 -16.20 18.66
C SER A 609 18.95 -17.56 19.31
N PRO A 610 17.97 -17.64 20.22
CA PRO A 610 17.42 -18.91 20.67
C PRO A 610 16.89 -19.81 19.53
N SER A 611 16.39 -19.23 18.44
CA SER A 611 15.87 -19.97 17.27
C SER A 611 16.95 -20.35 16.25
N HIS A 612 17.92 -19.48 15.99
CA HIS A 612 18.86 -19.64 14.86
C HIS A 612 20.34 -19.75 15.23
N GLY A 613 20.70 -19.66 16.50
CA GLY A 613 22.10 -19.62 16.92
C GLY A 613 22.76 -18.28 16.58
N GLU A 614 24.06 -18.29 16.31
CA GLU A 614 24.81 -17.06 16.03
C GLU A 614 24.46 -16.47 14.66
N MET A 615 23.88 -15.28 14.69
CA MET A 615 23.57 -14.45 13.54
C MET A 615 24.37 -13.15 13.61
N SER A 616 24.85 -12.65 12.46
CA SER A 616 25.44 -11.32 12.37
C SER A 616 25.08 -10.62 11.07
N TYR A 617 24.96 -9.31 11.14
CA TYR A 617 24.62 -8.48 9.99
C TYR A 617 25.36 -7.14 10.03
N SER A 618 25.82 -6.73 8.85
CA SER A 618 26.17 -5.34 8.55
C SER A 618 25.93 -5.11 7.07
N ARG A 619 25.61 -3.86 6.68
CA ARG A 619 25.31 -3.51 5.29
C ARG A 619 26.43 -3.91 4.32
N SER A 620 27.69 -3.78 4.74
CA SER A 620 28.85 -4.13 3.92
C SER A 620 29.18 -5.63 3.84
N GLN A 621 28.71 -6.46 4.79
CA GLN A 621 29.03 -7.89 4.83
C GLN A 621 27.83 -8.81 4.56
N GLY A 622 26.61 -8.27 4.55
CA GLY A 622 25.38 -9.06 4.45
C GLY A 622 25.08 -9.84 5.74
N LEU A 623 24.12 -10.76 5.64
CA LEU A 623 23.70 -11.63 6.74
C LEU A 623 24.60 -12.88 6.78
N VAL A 624 25.07 -13.23 7.97
CA VAL A 624 25.84 -14.44 8.26
C VAL A 624 25.18 -15.20 9.40
N ILE A 625 24.94 -16.50 9.21
CA ILE A 625 24.37 -17.39 10.22
C ILE A 625 25.32 -18.58 10.40
N GLU A 626 25.74 -18.85 11.63
CA GLU A 626 26.68 -19.94 11.97
C GLU A 626 27.94 -19.93 11.08
N GLY A 627 28.48 -18.73 10.84
CA GLY A 627 29.66 -18.50 10.00
C GLY A 627 29.45 -18.60 8.49
N SER A 628 28.22 -18.86 8.02
CA SER A 628 27.87 -18.98 6.61
C SER A 628 27.09 -17.76 6.11
N ALA A 629 27.51 -17.17 4.99
CA ALA A 629 26.78 -16.08 4.36
C ALA A 629 25.43 -16.56 3.82
N VAL A 630 24.37 -15.80 4.09
CA VAL A 630 22.99 -16.09 3.67
C VAL A 630 22.55 -15.01 2.66
N PRO A 631 22.16 -15.39 1.43
CA PRO A 631 21.55 -14.46 0.49
C PRO A 631 20.20 -13.97 1.02
N VAL A 632 20.01 -12.65 1.03
CA VAL A 632 18.79 -12.01 1.56
C VAL A 632 17.99 -11.26 0.50
N GLY A 633 18.53 -11.04 -0.70
CA GLY A 633 17.87 -10.34 -1.80
C GLY A 633 17.75 -11.19 -3.07
N ASP A 634 17.43 -10.55 -4.18
CA ASP A 634 17.23 -11.18 -5.50
C ASP A 634 16.11 -12.25 -5.50
N HIS A 635 15.03 -12.00 -4.78
CA HIS A 635 13.89 -12.91 -4.66
C HIS A 635 13.24 -13.18 -6.03
N PRO A 636 12.61 -14.33 -6.28
CA PRO A 636 11.72 -14.47 -7.44
C PRO A 636 10.51 -13.54 -7.33
N ARG A 637 9.63 -13.47 -8.34
CA ARG A 637 8.38 -12.69 -8.23
C ARG A 637 7.55 -13.19 -7.03
N LEU A 638 7.53 -14.51 -6.84
CA LEU A 638 6.93 -15.18 -5.69
C LEU A 638 7.67 -16.50 -5.42
N GLU A 639 8.04 -16.75 -4.17
CA GLU A 639 8.42 -18.06 -3.63
C GLU A 639 7.56 -18.29 -2.40
N SER A 640 6.73 -19.33 -2.42
CA SER A 640 5.88 -19.68 -1.28
C SER A 640 5.66 -21.20 -1.26
N PRO A 641 5.16 -21.76 -0.14
CA PRO A 641 4.86 -23.17 -0.08
C PRO A 641 3.68 -23.63 -0.95
N TRP A 642 2.92 -22.68 -1.53
CA TRP A 642 1.76 -22.94 -2.38
C TRP A 642 2.04 -22.78 -3.87
N GLY A 643 3.16 -22.14 -4.22
CA GLY A 643 3.59 -21.93 -5.61
C GLY A 643 4.77 -20.96 -5.74
N GLU A 644 5.37 -20.98 -6.92
CA GLU A 644 6.53 -20.16 -7.28
C GLU A 644 6.27 -19.45 -8.61
N VAL A 645 6.79 -18.23 -8.73
CA VAL A 645 6.78 -17.42 -9.96
C VAL A 645 8.17 -16.84 -10.14
N CYS A 646 8.87 -17.24 -11.21
CA CYS A 646 10.18 -16.70 -11.54
C CYS A 646 10.13 -15.17 -11.69
N HIS A 647 11.26 -14.49 -11.49
CA HIS A 647 11.38 -13.06 -11.80
C HIS A 647 10.98 -12.79 -13.27
N LEU A 648 10.08 -11.82 -13.48
CA LEU A 648 9.44 -11.48 -14.76
C LEU A 648 8.52 -12.57 -15.33
N GLY A 649 8.24 -13.62 -14.56
CA GLY A 649 7.29 -14.66 -14.93
C GLY A 649 5.87 -14.14 -14.88
N GLU A 650 5.14 -14.28 -15.99
CA GLU A 650 3.73 -13.90 -16.13
C GLU A 650 2.78 -15.11 -15.98
N PHE A 651 3.31 -16.19 -15.39
CA PHE A 651 2.59 -17.43 -15.11
C PHE A 651 2.59 -17.68 -13.61
N MET A 652 1.41 -17.85 -13.02
CA MET A 652 1.23 -18.15 -11.60
C MET A 652 0.41 -19.43 -11.44
N ALA A 653 0.90 -20.35 -10.62
CA ALA A 653 0.17 -21.56 -10.24
C ALA A 653 0.23 -21.74 -8.72
N LEU A 654 -0.92 -21.61 -8.05
CA LEU A 654 -1.07 -21.79 -6.61
C LEU A 654 -1.93 -23.01 -6.32
N ASN A 655 -1.55 -23.79 -5.30
CA ASN A 655 -2.25 -25.01 -4.90
C ASN A 655 -2.32 -25.14 -3.39
N GLU A 656 -3.51 -25.48 -2.87
CA GLU A 656 -3.74 -25.79 -1.45
C GLU A 656 -5.00 -26.67 -1.32
N GLY A 657 -4.94 -27.69 -0.47
CA GLY A 657 -6.11 -28.49 -0.09
C GLY A 657 -6.91 -29.13 -1.23
N GLY A 658 -6.27 -29.41 -2.38
CA GLY A 658 -6.94 -29.96 -3.57
C GLY A 658 -7.59 -28.92 -4.49
N HIS A 659 -7.48 -27.63 -4.15
CA HIS A 659 -7.86 -26.51 -4.99
C HIS A 659 -6.65 -25.89 -5.67
N SER A 660 -6.87 -25.28 -6.82
CA SER A 660 -5.81 -24.63 -7.59
C SER A 660 -6.28 -23.36 -8.29
N LEU A 661 -5.32 -22.48 -8.53
CA LEU A 661 -5.45 -21.30 -9.38
C LEU A 661 -4.25 -21.30 -10.31
N THR A 662 -4.51 -21.33 -11.62
CA THR A 662 -3.48 -21.16 -12.64
C THR A 662 -3.82 -19.96 -13.52
N ILE A 663 -2.87 -19.05 -13.66
CA ILE A 663 -2.97 -17.85 -14.49
C ILE A 663 -1.79 -17.83 -15.46
N ASP A 664 -2.07 -17.59 -16.73
CA ASP A 664 -1.09 -17.27 -17.77
C ASP A 664 -1.52 -15.97 -18.44
N PHE A 665 -0.91 -14.86 -18.05
CA PHE A 665 -1.29 -13.53 -18.56
C PHE A 665 -0.95 -13.37 -20.05
N GLN A 666 0.08 -14.04 -20.56
CA GLN A 666 0.46 -13.99 -21.98
C GLN A 666 -0.58 -14.68 -22.87
N LYS A 667 -1.13 -15.80 -22.41
CA LYS A 667 -2.19 -16.53 -23.12
C LYS A 667 -3.60 -16.05 -22.75
N GLY A 668 -3.72 -15.20 -21.74
CA GLY A 668 -4.98 -14.82 -21.13
C GLY A 668 -5.75 -16.03 -20.59
N VAL A 669 -5.06 -17.01 -20.02
CA VAL A 669 -5.68 -18.22 -19.45
C VAL A 669 -5.83 -18.05 -17.95
N ARG A 670 -6.99 -18.44 -17.43
CA ARG A 670 -7.30 -18.51 -16.01
C ARG A 670 -8.07 -19.80 -15.73
N GLU A 671 -7.49 -20.69 -14.94
CA GLU A 671 -8.08 -21.98 -14.57
C GLU A 671 -8.18 -22.07 -13.05
N VAL A 672 -9.35 -22.52 -12.56
CA VAL A 672 -9.64 -22.67 -11.14
C VAL A 672 -10.29 -24.03 -10.94
N THR A 673 -9.87 -24.77 -9.91
CA THR A 673 -10.43 -26.08 -9.54
C THR A 673 -10.96 -26.12 -8.12
#